data_AF-A0A923LG69-F1
#
_entry.id   AF-A0A923LG69-F1
#
_cell.length_a   1.000
_cell.length_b   1.000
_cell.length_c   1.000
_cell.angle_alpha   90.00
_cell.angle_beta   90.00
_cell.angle_gamma   90.00
#
_symmetry.space_group_name_H-M   'P 1'
#
loop_
_entity.id
_entity.type
_entity.pdbx_description
1 polymer ?
#
loop_
_entity_poly.entity_id
_entity_poly.type
_entity_poly.pdbx_seq_one_letter_code
_entity_poly.pdbx_strand_id
1 'polypeptide(L)'
;MKIEKHSIYRIRYILLGILLIVSLVGFYKKNYSMNILSMTSIWLLNFVFAFENFKERMLFFWMQITIGVFLIVRPVIEAVTGQKWWDVEGIGKENFYVAVLIIFLSLLFMQLGAEGTSRILNINSIEANKVVLSKKEDSTMFRNCLQIVSMVVFYLTAVFFFIEGIEKILYVYTHSYLEYYSSFSSKLPWFISTIGAMMKYSMCIFLATRPRKRRTFFVLALFELSALPDLIVGVRGTIMLNSIFILVYYLIRDFKGDKEKWFGRFEKGIVIIGTPIALAFMTAYSFIRSGLRVLNFNIFKMIEDFFIGQGVTFEVVARGISVIDKLPKRNGRNYTFGQFIDYIVHGRIGQALFGTSALPVENSVINGTQSNSLSHNLSYVTKGKEYLEGQGWGSSYVLENYIDFGYVGVMVISLLLGALLIWMLYYIGKHLLSDTIIFISLLTIFYIPRAESTSWIMFSITLQFWVCVGCCWLGALISAKIPILQTIYIKMKLMPIEGIKVSNKKEIRFLQNKKVRRGIAIGCILALLGSFSYLYIKEKTQLHGSIEASIQTQGAEYENRRVTLSVTMEEKGNYQYQFSESFKGIEKIVQKYGEDNEYSFVTENLGEHTFYVDVKDDHGNSTTLVYHLEVKKRPVN
;
A
#
# COMPACT_ATOMS: atom_id res chain seq x y z
N MET A 1 -42.24 6.07 -10.78
CA MET A 1 -41.12 6.05 -9.82
C MET A 1 -41.27 5.15 -8.58
N LYS A 2 -42.29 5.27 -7.69
CA LYS A 2 -42.42 4.34 -6.53
C LYS A 2 -42.81 2.90 -6.94
N ILE A 3 -43.69 2.76 -7.92
CA ILE A 3 -44.16 1.45 -8.44
C ILE A 3 -43.04 0.70 -9.18
N GLU A 4 -42.22 1.40 -9.98
CA GLU A 4 -41.06 0.83 -10.69
C GLU A 4 -39.94 0.36 -9.75
N LYS A 5 -39.75 1.03 -8.60
CA LYS A 5 -38.76 0.55 -7.61
C LYS A 5 -39.18 -0.79 -7.01
N HIS A 6 -40.46 -0.97 -6.70
CA HIS A 6 -40.95 -2.22 -6.12
C HIS A 6 -40.87 -3.43 -7.07
N SER A 7 -41.06 -3.22 -8.37
CA SER A 7 -40.88 -4.29 -9.36
C SER A 7 -39.41 -4.70 -9.49
N ILE A 8 -38.47 -3.76 -9.50
CA ILE A 8 -37.03 -4.04 -9.57
C ILE A 8 -36.56 -4.90 -8.38
N TYR A 9 -37.00 -4.56 -7.15
CA TYR A 9 -36.65 -5.35 -5.97
C TYR A 9 -37.15 -6.80 -6.09
N ARG A 10 -38.42 -7.00 -6.49
CA ARG A 10 -39.00 -8.35 -6.64
C ARG A 10 -38.26 -9.17 -7.70
N ILE A 11 -37.94 -8.56 -8.84
CA ILE A 11 -37.17 -9.20 -9.91
C ILE A 11 -35.79 -9.64 -9.39
N ARG A 12 -35.07 -8.78 -8.65
CA ARG A 12 -33.77 -9.14 -8.07
C ARG A 12 -33.85 -10.35 -7.14
N TYR A 13 -34.86 -10.43 -6.26
CA TYR A 13 -35.02 -11.57 -5.36
C TYR A 13 -35.38 -12.86 -6.10
N ILE A 14 -36.20 -12.79 -7.14
CA ILE A 14 -36.52 -13.94 -7.99
C ILE A 14 -35.25 -14.43 -8.71
N LEU A 15 -34.48 -13.50 -9.30
CA LEU A 15 -33.20 -13.83 -9.94
C LEU A 15 -32.20 -14.44 -8.96
N LEU A 16 -32.12 -13.92 -7.73
CA LEU A 16 -31.28 -14.49 -6.68
C LEU A 16 -31.71 -15.92 -6.32
N GLY A 17 -33.01 -16.18 -6.22
CA GLY A 17 -33.55 -17.52 -5.96
C GLY A 17 -33.20 -18.52 -7.07
N ILE A 18 -33.40 -18.13 -8.33
CA ILE A 18 -33.00 -18.94 -9.50
C ILE A 18 -31.50 -19.19 -9.49
N LEU A 19 -30.71 -18.14 -9.24
CA LEU A 19 -29.25 -18.24 -9.21
C LEU A 19 -28.76 -19.20 -8.13
N LEU A 20 -29.36 -19.19 -6.93
CA LEU A 20 -29.01 -20.13 -5.88
C LEU A 20 -29.24 -21.58 -6.34
N ILE A 21 -30.36 -21.87 -7.00
CA ILE A 21 -30.65 -23.20 -7.55
C ILE A 21 -29.63 -23.58 -8.63
N VAL A 22 -29.35 -22.69 -9.58
CA VAL A 22 -28.35 -22.91 -10.65
C VAL A 22 -26.96 -23.17 -10.06
N SER A 23 -26.57 -22.40 -9.03
CA SER A 23 -25.28 -22.54 -8.37
C SER A 23 -25.16 -23.89 -7.64
N LEU A 24 -26.20 -24.33 -6.93
CA LEU A 24 -26.21 -25.63 -6.26
C LEU A 24 -26.03 -26.78 -7.27
N VAL A 25 -26.74 -26.73 -8.39
CA VAL A 25 -26.60 -27.72 -9.48
C VAL A 25 -25.20 -27.66 -10.11
N GLY A 26 -24.68 -26.45 -10.35
CA GLY A 26 -23.36 -26.23 -10.94
C GLY A 26 -22.23 -26.81 -10.08
N PHE A 27 -22.26 -26.51 -8.78
CA PHE A 27 -21.27 -27.00 -7.81
C PHE A 27 -21.40 -28.51 -7.60
N TYR A 28 -22.62 -29.04 -7.51
CA TYR A 28 -22.86 -30.49 -7.39
C TYR A 28 -22.34 -31.26 -8.62
N LYS A 29 -22.61 -30.77 -9.84
CA LYS A 29 -22.15 -31.39 -11.08
C LYS A 29 -20.68 -31.11 -11.42
N LYS A 30 -19.98 -30.29 -10.61
CA LYS A 30 -18.64 -29.74 -10.92
C LYS A 30 -18.54 -29.26 -12.37
N ASN A 31 -19.56 -28.53 -12.85
CA ASN A 31 -19.56 -28.03 -14.22
C ASN A 31 -18.84 -26.68 -14.29
N TYR A 32 -17.76 -26.61 -15.08
CA TYR A 32 -16.92 -25.43 -15.23
C TYR A 32 -17.72 -24.18 -15.62
N SER A 33 -18.48 -24.26 -16.71
CA SER A 33 -19.22 -23.12 -17.25
C SER A 33 -20.34 -22.66 -16.32
N MET A 34 -21.01 -23.59 -15.62
CA MET A 34 -22.07 -23.25 -14.67
C MET A 34 -21.53 -22.52 -13.43
N ASN A 35 -20.33 -22.88 -12.96
CA ASN A 35 -19.74 -22.25 -11.78
C ASN A 35 -19.23 -20.83 -12.08
N ILE A 36 -18.58 -20.63 -13.23
CA ILE A 36 -18.21 -19.29 -13.71
C ILE A 36 -19.46 -18.43 -13.95
N LEU A 37 -20.50 -18.99 -14.58
CA LEU A 37 -21.77 -18.28 -14.77
C LEU A 37 -22.38 -17.89 -13.42
N SER A 38 -22.42 -18.80 -12.45
CA SER A 38 -22.98 -18.55 -11.12
C SER A 38 -22.25 -17.42 -10.38
N MET A 39 -20.90 -17.44 -10.39
CA MET A 39 -20.07 -16.39 -9.81
C MET A 39 -20.29 -15.03 -10.50
N THR A 40 -20.37 -15.02 -11.83
CA THR A 40 -20.58 -13.80 -12.60
C THR A 40 -21.98 -13.22 -12.37
N SER A 41 -23.00 -14.08 -12.33
CA SER A 41 -24.38 -13.65 -12.10
C SER A 41 -24.57 -13.05 -10.70
N ILE A 42 -23.98 -13.61 -9.63
CA ILE A 42 -24.10 -13.02 -8.29
C ILE A 42 -23.39 -11.66 -8.23
N TRP A 43 -22.24 -11.52 -8.90
CA TRP A 43 -21.52 -10.25 -9.01
C TRP A 43 -22.34 -9.19 -9.75
N LEU A 44 -22.98 -9.55 -10.86
CA LEU A 44 -23.88 -8.63 -11.58
C LEU A 44 -25.11 -8.24 -10.75
N LEU A 45 -25.69 -9.18 -9.98
CA LEU A 45 -26.78 -8.87 -9.05
C LEU A 45 -26.35 -7.91 -7.93
N ASN A 46 -25.11 -7.99 -7.47
CA ASN A 46 -24.55 -7.03 -6.51
C ASN A 46 -24.49 -5.61 -7.09
N PHE A 47 -24.19 -5.44 -8.38
CA PHE A 47 -24.30 -4.13 -9.04
C PHE A 47 -25.74 -3.63 -9.10
N VAL A 48 -26.69 -4.49 -9.49
CA VAL A 48 -28.11 -4.12 -9.50
C VAL A 48 -28.55 -3.64 -8.11
N PHE A 49 -28.19 -4.39 -7.06
CA PHE A 49 -28.42 -4.00 -5.67
C PHE A 49 -27.81 -2.64 -5.33
N ALA A 50 -26.57 -2.38 -5.75
CA ALA A 50 -25.93 -1.10 -5.50
C ALA A 50 -26.65 0.06 -6.21
N PHE A 51 -27.10 -0.13 -7.45
CA PHE A 51 -27.79 0.90 -8.23
C PHE A 51 -29.20 1.24 -7.73
N GLU A 52 -29.91 0.28 -7.10
CA GLU A 52 -31.24 0.52 -6.48
C GLU A 52 -31.22 1.73 -5.53
N ASN A 53 -30.13 1.90 -4.78
CA ASN A 53 -29.88 3.09 -3.96
C ASN A 53 -28.40 3.48 -3.93
N PHE A 54 -27.90 3.95 -5.08
CA PHE A 54 -26.48 4.27 -5.26
C PHE A 54 -25.94 5.25 -4.19
N LYS A 55 -26.74 6.23 -3.76
CA LYS A 55 -26.31 7.23 -2.76
C LYS A 55 -25.95 6.62 -1.41
N GLU A 56 -26.61 5.53 -1.02
CA GLU A 56 -26.38 4.83 0.26
C GLU A 56 -25.50 3.58 0.11
N ARG A 57 -25.36 3.06 -1.11
CA ARG A 57 -24.64 1.81 -1.41
C ARG A 57 -23.37 2.03 -2.23
N MET A 58 -22.90 3.27 -2.33
CA MET A 58 -21.76 3.63 -3.17
C MET A 58 -20.45 2.94 -2.75
N LEU A 59 -20.18 2.82 -1.45
CA LEU A 59 -18.97 2.12 -0.99
C LEU A 59 -19.03 0.63 -1.34
N PHE A 60 -20.21 0.02 -1.23
CA PHE A 60 -20.46 -1.34 -1.69
C PHE A 60 -20.21 -1.47 -3.21
N PHE A 61 -20.71 -0.53 -4.02
CA PHE A 61 -20.46 -0.49 -5.47
C PHE A 61 -18.96 -0.52 -5.82
N TRP A 62 -18.14 0.30 -5.18
CA TRP A 62 -16.69 0.36 -5.42
C TRP A 62 -15.96 -0.92 -4.99
N MET A 63 -16.43 -1.57 -3.92
CA MET A 63 -15.94 -2.90 -3.56
C MET A 63 -16.27 -3.94 -4.64
N GLN A 64 -17.45 -3.90 -5.27
CA GLN A 64 -17.78 -4.82 -6.35
C GLN A 64 -16.93 -4.59 -7.61
N ILE A 65 -16.58 -3.34 -7.93
CA ILE A 65 -15.64 -3.04 -9.02
C ILE A 65 -14.30 -3.73 -8.79
N THR A 66 -13.72 -3.57 -7.60
CA THR A 66 -12.39 -4.11 -7.29
C THR A 66 -12.39 -5.63 -7.19
N ILE A 67 -13.44 -6.24 -6.61
CA ILE A 67 -13.61 -7.71 -6.67
C ILE A 67 -13.72 -8.19 -8.12
N GLY A 68 -14.44 -7.46 -8.98
CA GLY A 68 -14.52 -7.75 -10.41
C GLY A 68 -13.15 -7.77 -11.07
N VAL A 69 -12.41 -6.66 -10.95
CA VAL A 69 -11.08 -6.46 -11.54
C VAL A 69 -10.08 -7.53 -11.10
N PHE A 70 -10.07 -7.88 -9.81
CA PHE A 70 -9.03 -8.76 -9.26
C PHE A 70 -9.39 -10.25 -9.28
N LEU A 71 -10.66 -10.61 -9.07
CA LEU A 71 -11.06 -12.00 -8.79
C LEU A 71 -11.96 -12.63 -9.86
N ILE A 72 -12.64 -11.85 -10.70
CA ILE A 72 -13.73 -12.37 -11.55
C ILE A 72 -13.42 -12.24 -13.04
N VAL A 73 -12.93 -11.07 -13.48
CA VAL A 73 -12.86 -10.76 -14.92
C VAL A 73 -11.92 -11.73 -15.67
N ARG A 74 -10.75 -12.07 -15.14
CA ARG A 74 -9.82 -13.01 -15.80
C ARG A 74 -10.45 -14.41 -15.97
N PRO A 75 -10.99 -15.07 -14.92
CA PRO A 75 -11.72 -16.34 -15.10
C PRO A 75 -12.85 -16.30 -16.12
N VAL A 76 -13.57 -15.17 -16.22
CA VAL A 76 -14.64 -15.00 -17.21
C VAL A 76 -14.08 -14.88 -18.62
N ILE A 77 -13.05 -14.07 -18.84
CA ILE A 77 -12.40 -13.92 -20.15
C ILE A 77 -11.85 -15.26 -20.62
N GLU A 78 -11.11 -15.98 -19.77
CA GLU A 78 -10.53 -17.28 -20.09
C GLU A 78 -11.60 -18.35 -20.39
N ALA A 79 -12.72 -18.34 -19.65
CA ALA A 79 -13.84 -19.24 -19.94
C ALA A 79 -14.50 -18.94 -21.30
N VAL A 80 -14.61 -17.66 -21.68
CA VAL A 80 -15.18 -17.25 -22.98
C VAL A 80 -14.24 -17.56 -24.14
N THR A 81 -12.93 -17.49 -23.93
CA THR A 81 -11.92 -17.86 -24.96
C THR A 81 -11.67 -19.36 -25.05
N GLY A 82 -12.32 -20.17 -24.21
CA GLY A 82 -12.21 -21.63 -24.21
C GLY A 82 -10.99 -22.18 -23.46
N GLN A 83 -10.25 -21.33 -22.76
CA GLN A 83 -9.12 -21.73 -21.92
C GLN A 83 -9.61 -22.36 -20.62
N LYS A 84 -8.89 -23.39 -20.15
CA LYS A 84 -9.21 -24.12 -18.92
C LYS A 84 -8.15 -23.86 -17.87
N TRP A 85 -8.58 -23.55 -16.65
CA TRP A 85 -7.68 -23.17 -15.55
C TRP A 85 -6.77 -24.28 -15.03
N TRP A 86 -7.07 -25.56 -15.31
CA TRP A 86 -6.19 -26.67 -14.94
C TRP A 86 -5.05 -26.90 -15.93
N ASP A 87 -4.96 -26.09 -16.99
CA ASP A 87 -3.79 -26.04 -17.87
C ASP A 87 -2.67 -25.19 -17.25
N VAL A 88 -2.96 -24.45 -16.16
CA VAL A 88 -1.96 -23.71 -15.39
C VAL A 88 -1.19 -24.67 -14.48
N GLU A 89 0.13 -24.69 -14.62
CA GLU A 89 1.02 -25.55 -13.86
C GLU A 89 0.83 -25.39 -12.34
N GLY A 90 0.59 -26.51 -11.65
CA GLY A 90 0.43 -26.55 -10.19
C GLY A 90 -0.99 -26.28 -9.67
N ILE A 91 -1.99 -26.05 -10.55
CA ILE A 91 -3.40 -25.84 -10.16
C ILE A 91 -4.26 -27.02 -10.59
N GLY A 92 -4.64 -27.88 -9.63
CA GLY A 92 -5.60 -28.94 -9.84
C GLY A 92 -7.03 -28.43 -10.10
N LYS A 93 -7.80 -29.20 -10.88
CA LYS A 93 -9.22 -28.92 -11.20
C LYS A 93 -10.10 -28.70 -9.97
N GLU A 94 -9.85 -29.42 -8.88
CA GLU A 94 -10.60 -29.28 -7.63
C GLU A 94 -10.34 -27.93 -6.93
N ASN A 95 -9.09 -27.45 -6.94
CA ASN A 95 -8.72 -26.18 -6.33
C ASN A 95 -9.38 -24.99 -7.01
N PHE A 96 -9.56 -25.08 -8.33
CA PHE A 96 -10.34 -24.11 -9.10
C PHE A 96 -11.80 -24.05 -8.61
N TYR A 97 -12.47 -25.19 -8.41
CA TYR A 97 -13.85 -25.19 -7.93
C TYR A 97 -13.98 -24.63 -6.52
N VAL A 98 -13.02 -24.93 -5.64
CA VAL A 98 -12.96 -24.33 -4.30
C VAL A 98 -12.78 -22.81 -4.40
N ALA A 99 -11.87 -22.33 -5.24
CA ALA A 99 -11.64 -20.89 -5.45
C ALA A 99 -12.91 -20.17 -5.92
N VAL A 100 -13.60 -20.72 -6.92
CA VAL A 100 -14.88 -20.15 -7.40
C VAL A 100 -15.94 -20.19 -6.31
N LEU A 101 -16.02 -21.26 -5.52
CA LEU A 101 -16.98 -21.40 -4.43
C LEU A 101 -16.76 -20.37 -3.32
N ILE A 102 -15.51 -20.16 -2.86
CA ILE A 102 -15.24 -19.18 -1.80
C ILE A 102 -15.48 -17.74 -2.28
N ILE A 103 -15.19 -17.43 -3.54
CA ILE A 103 -15.52 -16.12 -4.13
C ILE A 103 -17.03 -15.94 -4.23
N PHE A 104 -17.76 -16.97 -4.68
CA PHE A 104 -19.22 -16.96 -4.74
C PHE A 104 -19.85 -16.75 -3.35
N LEU A 105 -19.40 -17.50 -2.33
CA LEU A 105 -19.86 -17.35 -0.95
C LEU A 105 -19.56 -15.95 -0.42
N SER A 106 -18.37 -15.42 -0.71
CA SER A 106 -18.00 -14.07 -0.33
C SER A 106 -18.97 -13.02 -0.91
N LEU A 107 -19.26 -13.09 -2.22
CA LEU A 107 -20.18 -12.18 -2.90
C LEU A 107 -21.60 -12.25 -2.32
N LEU A 108 -22.09 -13.47 -2.08
CA LEU A 108 -23.42 -13.72 -1.52
C LEU A 108 -23.55 -13.15 -0.12
N PHE A 109 -22.63 -13.48 0.79
CA PHE A 109 -22.70 -13.04 2.19
C PHE A 109 -22.44 -11.54 2.33
N MET A 110 -21.59 -10.96 1.48
CA MET A 110 -21.41 -9.51 1.42
C MET A 110 -22.71 -8.80 1.02
N GLN A 111 -23.46 -9.35 0.06
CA GLN A 111 -24.78 -8.84 -0.30
C GLN A 111 -25.76 -8.91 0.87
N LEU A 112 -25.80 -10.06 1.58
CA LEU A 112 -26.68 -10.26 2.73
C LEU A 112 -26.38 -9.28 3.87
N GLY A 113 -25.11 -9.06 4.18
CA GLY A 113 -24.69 -8.09 5.20
C GLY A 113 -25.06 -6.65 4.84
N ALA A 114 -24.87 -6.27 3.58
CA ALA A 114 -25.23 -4.94 3.08
C ALA A 114 -26.75 -4.72 3.07
N GLU A 115 -27.53 -5.70 2.63
CA GLU A 115 -29.00 -5.64 2.62
C GLU A 115 -29.55 -5.58 4.05
N GLY A 116 -29.08 -6.45 4.96
CA GLY A 116 -29.49 -6.45 6.37
C GLY A 116 -29.24 -5.11 7.03
N THR A 117 -28.05 -4.52 6.83
CA THR A 117 -27.71 -3.20 7.39
C THR A 117 -28.51 -2.08 6.75
N SER A 118 -28.73 -2.11 5.44
CA SER A 118 -29.57 -1.12 4.75
C SER A 118 -31.00 -1.10 5.29
N ARG A 119 -31.57 -2.26 5.64
CA ARG A 119 -32.89 -2.36 6.27
C ARG A 119 -32.90 -1.82 7.70
N ILE A 120 -31.92 -2.22 8.53
CA ILE A 120 -31.80 -1.74 9.92
C ILE A 120 -31.67 -0.22 9.97
N LEU A 121 -30.80 0.36 9.14
CA LEU A 121 -30.57 1.81 9.12
C LEU A 121 -31.74 2.60 8.53
N ASN A 122 -32.50 2.03 7.59
CA ASN A 122 -33.72 2.65 7.08
C ASN A 122 -34.83 2.74 8.13
N ILE A 123 -34.90 1.78 9.04
CA ILE A 123 -35.82 1.83 10.19
C ILE A 123 -35.37 2.93 11.17
N ASN A 124 -34.08 2.99 11.49
CA ASN A 124 -33.52 3.95 12.44
C ASN A 124 -33.45 5.40 11.92
N SER A 125 -33.40 5.62 10.60
CA SER A 125 -33.37 6.97 10.00
C SER A 125 -34.71 7.71 10.11
N ILE A 126 -35.82 6.98 10.28
CA ILE A 126 -37.16 7.52 10.52
C ILE A 126 -37.27 8.06 11.95
N GLU A 127 -36.57 7.46 12.92
CA GLU A 127 -36.57 7.88 14.33
C GLU A 127 -35.54 8.98 14.66
N ALA A 128 -34.36 8.95 14.02
CA ALA A 128 -33.26 9.86 14.33
C ALA A 128 -33.45 11.31 13.83
N ASN A 129 -34.38 11.56 12.90
CA ASN A 129 -34.66 12.90 12.38
C ASN A 129 -35.32 13.84 13.41
N LYS A 130 -35.66 13.37 14.62
CA LYS A 130 -36.23 14.18 15.71
C LYS A 130 -35.21 14.82 16.66
N VAL A 131 -33.94 14.41 16.70
CA VAL A 131 -33.04 14.74 17.85
C VAL A 131 -31.81 15.59 17.52
N VAL A 132 -31.46 15.82 16.25
CA VAL A 132 -30.13 16.36 15.86
C VAL A 132 -30.03 17.90 15.83
N LEU A 133 -31.05 18.64 16.27
CA LEU A 133 -31.10 20.11 16.12
C LEU A 133 -30.43 20.95 17.23
N SER A 134 -29.86 20.37 18.30
CA SER A 134 -29.57 21.17 19.52
C SER A 134 -28.11 21.41 19.93
N LYS A 135 -27.08 21.04 19.15
CA LYS A 135 -25.66 21.37 19.50
C LYS A 135 -24.83 21.73 18.27
N LYS A 136 -24.84 23.00 17.83
CA LYS A 136 -24.11 23.39 16.60
C LYS A 136 -23.11 24.53 16.72
N GLU A 137 -23.21 25.43 17.71
CA GLU A 137 -22.40 26.67 17.67
C GLU A 137 -20.94 26.49 18.17
N ASP A 138 -20.68 25.88 19.33
CA ASP A 138 -19.31 25.69 19.85
C ASP A 138 -18.43 24.74 19.00
N SER A 139 -19.05 23.87 18.20
CA SER A 139 -18.33 22.89 17.35
C SER A 139 -17.67 23.52 16.12
N THR A 140 -18.11 24.70 15.68
CA THR A 140 -17.70 25.30 14.39
C THR A 140 -16.30 25.89 14.46
N MET A 141 -15.98 26.56 15.56
CA MET A 141 -14.67 27.19 15.75
C MET A 141 -13.55 26.15 15.90
N PHE A 142 -13.76 25.12 16.73
CA PHE A 142 -12.82 24.02 16.88
C PHE A 142 -12.56 23.32 15.54
N ARG A 143 -13.63 23.02 14.79
CA ARG A 143 -13.52 22.40 13.46
C ARG A 143 -12.74 23.25 12.46
N ASN A 144 -12.95 24.57 12.46
CA ASN A 144 -12.19 25.50 11.61
C ASN A 144 -10.70 25.53 11.99
N CYS A 145 -10.39 25.52 13.29
CA CYS A 145 -9.01 25.45 13.77
C CYS A 145 -8.36 24.11 13.41
N LEU A 146 -9.07 22.99 13.61
CA LEU A 146 -8.59 21.67 13.25
C LEU A 146 -8.28 21.57 11.76
N GLN A 147 -9.15 22.12 10.90
CA GLN A 147 -8.92 22.15 9.46
C GLN A 147 -7.60 22.84 9.10
N ILE A 148 -7.26 23.94 9.77
CA ILE A 148 -6.03 24.68 9.48
C ILE A 148 -4.82 23.91 9.99
N VAL A 149 -4.90 23.43 11.23
CA VAL A 149 -3.81 22.69 11.87
C VAL A 149 -3.50 21.42 11.08
N SER A 150 -4.50 20.62 10.74
CA SER A 150 -4.29 19.38 9.98
C SER A 150 -3.79 19.65 8.56
N MET A 151 -4.21 20.76 7.92
CA MET A 151 -3.68 21.18 6.63
C MET A 151 -2.20 21.59 6.71
N VAL A 152 -1.79 22.30 7.76
CA VAL A 152 -0.38 22.66 7.98
C VAL A 152 0.46 21.40 8.25
N VAL A 153 -0.01 20.51 9.12
CA VAL A 153 0.65 19.23 9.40
C VAL A 153 0.76 18.40 8.13
N PHE A 154 -0.27 18.37 7.28
CA PHE A 154 -0.23 17.69 5.98
C PHE A 154 0.88 18.21 5.08
N TYR A 155 1.00 19.53 4.88
CA TYR A 155 2.05 20.07 4.02
C TYR A 155 3.45 19.85 4.59
N LEU A 156 3.62 19.92 5.92
CA LEU A 156 4.90 19.64 6.58
C LEU A 156 5.30 18.17 6.42
N THR A 157 4.39 17.24 6.72
CA THR A 157 4.64 15.79 6.65
C THR A 157 4.79 15.31 5.21
N ALA A 158 4.13 15.96 4.25
CA ALA A 158 4.29 15.65 2.82
C ALA A 158 5.75 15.81 2.35
N VAL A 159 6.49 16.81 2.86
CA VAL A 159 7.91 16.99 2.51
C VAL A 159 8.72 15.74 2.86
N PHE A 160 8.53 15.19 4.07
CA PHE A 160 9.22 13.98 4.50
C PHE A 160 8.80 12.75 3.69
N PHE A 161 7.52 12.64 3.34
CA PHE A 161 7.02 11.57 2.47
C PHE A 161 7.65 11.61 1.07
N PHE A 162 7.83 12.79 0.48
CA PHE A 162 8.53 12.93 -0.80
C PHE A 162 10.02 12.60 -0.71
N ILE A 163 10.69 12.95 0.39
CA ILE A 163 12.10 12.57 0.61
C ILE A 163 12.27 11.05 0.61
N GLU A 164 11.37 10.33 1.30
CA GLU A 164 11.36 8.86 1.28
C GLU A 164 11.10 8.30 -0.12
N GLY A 165 10.18 8.90 -0.87
CA GLY A 165 9.91 8.51 -2.26
C GLY A 165 11.13 8.69 -3.17
N ILE A 166 11.90 9.78 -3.00
CA ILE A 166 13.09 10.06 -3.80
C ILE A 166 14.18 9.01 -3.54
N GLU A 167 14.41 8.60 -2.28
CA GLU A 167 15.38 7.54 -1.97
C GLU A 167 15.10 6.25 -2.74
N LYS A 168 13.83 5.85 -2.83
CA LYS A 168 13.42 4.65 -3.59
C LYS A 168 13.70 4.79 -5.08
N ILE A 169 13.49 5.98 -5.65
CA ILE A 169 13.77 6.26 -7.07
C ILE A 169 15.28 6.16 -7.34
N LEU A 170 16.11 6.77 -6.49
CA LEU A 170 17.58 6.76 -6.65
C LEU A 170 18.12 5.33 -6.60
N TYR A 171 17.60 4.51 -5.68
CA TYR A 171 17.96 3.09 -5.62
C TYR A 171 17.60 2.33 -6.90
N VAL A 172 16.38 2.46 -7.41
CA VAL A 172 15.96 1.76 -8.65
C VAL A 172 16.65 2.31 -9.90
N TYR A 173 17.18 3.53 -9.86
CA TYR A 173 17.97 4.06 -10.97
C TYR A 173 19.35 3.42 -11.05
N THR A 174 19.92 3.03 -9.91
CA THR A 174 21.25 2.42 -9.80
C THR A 174 21.23 0.89 -9.80
N HIS A 175 20.09 0.28 -9.45
CA HIS A 175 19.91 -1.16 -9.27
C HIS A 175 18.74 -1.70 -10.11
N SER A 176 18.67 -3.03 -10.27
CA SER A 176 17.52 -3.62 -10.97
C SER A 176 16.22 -3.53 -10.14
N TYR A 177 15.05 -3.57 -10.82
CA TYR A 177 13.76 -3.58 -10.13
C TYR A 177 13.59 -4.76 -9.16
N LEU A 178 14.17 -5.92 -9.48
CA LEU A 178 14.10 -7.08 -8.61
C LEU A 178 14.97 -6.92 -7.36
N GLU A 179 16.14 -6.27 -7.51
CA GLU A 179 17.01 -5.91 -6.37
C GLU A 179 16.35 -4.95 -5.38
N TYR A 180 15.34 -4.17 -5.80
CA TYR A 180 14.54 -3.38 -4.87
C TYR A 180 13.76 -4.25 -3.88
N TYR A 181 13.34 -5.45 -4.26
CA TYR A 181 12.59 -6.34 -3.38
C TYR A 181 13.47 -7.29 -2.55
N SER A 182 14.71 -7.51 -2.98
CA SER A 182 15.65 -8.42 -2.29
C SER A 182 16.71 -7.70 -1.46
N SER A 183 17.13 -6.48 -1.83
CA SER A 183 18.33 -5.85 -1.28
C SER A 183 18.14 -4.40 -0.78
N PHE A 184 16.98 -3.80 -1.02
CA PHE A 184 16.75 -2.41 -0.61
C PHE A 184 16.60 -2.28 0.91
N SER A 185 17.46 -1.44 1.49
CA SER A 185 17.31 -0.94 2.85
C SER A 185 17.42 0.58 2.87
N SER A 186 16.49 1.25 3.56
CA SER A 186 16.51 2.71 3.68
C SER A 186 17.67 3.15 4.56
N LYS A 187 18.47 4.10 4.04
CA LYS A 187 19.59 4.74 4.74
C LYS A 187 19.15 6.03 5.44
N LEU A 188 17.89 6.46 5.24
CA LEU A 188 17.34 7.65 5.88
C LEU A 188 17.14 7.45 7.39
N PRO A 189 17.35 8.50 8.21
CA PRO A 189 17.00 8.46 9.63
C PRO A 189 15.54 8.06 9.86
N TRP A 190 15.31 7.21 10.85
CA TRP A 190 13.99 6.62 11.15
C TRP A 190 12.86 7.65 11.36
N PHE A 191 13.18 8.88 11.80
CA PHE A 191 12.18 9.91 12.02
C PHE A 191 11.59 10.44 10.71
N ILE A 192 12.31 10.36 9.58
CA ILE A 192 11.82 10.84 8.27
C ILE A 192 10.61 10.01 7.83
N SER A 193 10.75 8.68 7.81
CA SER A 193 9.65 7.77 7.48
C SER A 193 8.51 7.85 8.49
N THR A 194 8.82 8.04 9.78
CA THR A 194 7.81 8.19 10.83
C THR A 194 6.95 9.44 10.65
N ILE A 195 7.58 10.59 10.37
CA ILE A 195 6.87 11.86 10.13
C ILE A 195 6.15 11.80 8.77
N GLY A 196 6.79 11.22 7.74
CA GLY A 196 6.20 11.03 6.41
C GLY A 196 4.91 10.21 6.45
N ALA A 197 4.86 9.15 7.26
CA ALA A 197 3.66 8.31 7.43
C ALA A 197 2.43 9.10 7.92
N MET A 198 2.63 10.21 8.63
CA MET A 198 1.54 11.06 9.15
C MET A 198 0.85 11.90 8.06
N MET A 199 1.38 11.96 6.84
CA MET A 199 0.80 12.71 5.73
C MET A 199 -0.63 12.24 5.42
N LYS A 200 -0.84 10.93 5.24
CA LYS A 200 -2.17 10.39 4.90
C LYS A 200 -3.18 10.63 6.03
N TYR A 201 -2.75 10.51 7.29
CA TYR A 201 -3.61 10.74 8.46
C TYR A 201 -4.04 12.20 8.59
N SER A 202 -3.08 13.13 8.53
CA SER A 202 -3.36 14.58 8.58
C SER A 202 -4.23 15.04 7.42
N MET A 203 -4.05 14.46 6.23
CA MET A 203 -4.97 14.64 5.10
C MET A 203 -6.40 14.18 5.45
N CYS A 204 -6.59 12.96 5.94
CA CYS A 204 -7.92 12.45 6.27
C CYS A 204 -8.59 13.26 7.38
N ILE A 205 -7.84 13.74 8.38
CA ILE A 205 -8.32 14.68 9.41
C ILE A 205 -8.80 15.99 8.75
N PHE A 206 -8.00 16.56 7.85
CA PHE A 206 -8.39 17.73 7.07
C PHE A 206 -9.66 17.50 6.25
N LEU A 207 -9.79 16.34 5.59
CA LEU A 207 -10.97 16.01 4.78
C LEU A 207 -12.22 15.81 5.65
N ALA A 208 -12.08 15.28 6.87
CA ALA A 208 -13.14 15.12 7.86
C ALA A 208 -13.76 16.46 8.30
N THR A 209 -12.99 17.56 8.28
CA THR A 209 -13.55 18.89 8.60
C THR A 209 -14.41 19.47 7.47
N ARG A 210 -14.55 18.79 6.32
CA ARG A 210 -15.27 19.25 5.10
C ARG A 210 -14.82 20.64 4.59
N PRO A 211 -13.56 20.77 4.16
CA PRO A 211 -13.03 22.01 3.58
C PRO A 211 -13.72 22.37 2.25
N ARG A 212 -13.63 23.65 1.84
CA ARG A 212 -14.12 24.11 0.53
C ARG A 212 -13.43 23.37 -0.63
N LYS A 213 -14.11 23.21 -1.76
CA LYS A 213 -13.62 22.45 -2.93
C LYS A 213 -12.24 22.88 -3.39
N ARG A 214 -11.99 24.19 -3.48
CA ARG A 214 -10.69 24.73 -3.91
C ARG A 214 -9.51 24.30 -3.03
N ARG A 215 -9.66 24.30 -1.69
CA ARG A 215 -8.57 23.91 -0.78
C ARG A 215 -8.36 22.39 -0.83
N THR A 216 -9.46 21.65 -0.91
CA THR A 216 -9.44 20.20 -1.02
C THR A 216 -8.75 19.74 -2.28
N PHE A 217 -8.99 20.41 -3.41
CA PHE A 217 -8.33 20.12 -4.67
C PHE A 217 -6.81 20.15 -4.55
N PHE A 218 -6.22 21.18 -3.95
CA PHE A 218 -4.75 21.26 -3.81
C PHE A 218 -4.18 20.16 -2.91
N VAL A 219 -4.88 19.82 -1.82
CA VAL A 219 -4.47 18.74 -0.92
C VAL A 219 -4.53 17.38 -1.63
N LEU A 220 -5.64 17.10 -2.33
CA LEU A 220 -5.81 15.83 -3.04
C LEU A 220 -4.91 15.74 -4.29
N ALA A 221 -4.63 16.85 -4.97
CA ALA A 221 -3.68 16.88 -6.08
C ALA A 221 -2.26 16.56 -5.57
N LEU A 222 -1.83 17.13 -4.44
CA LEU A 222 -0.54 16.80 -3.84
C LEU A 222 -0.48 15.34 -3.37
N PHE A 223 -1.59 14.83 -2.84
CA PHE A 223 -1.72 13.42 -2.47
C PHE A 223 -1.62 12.49 -3.70
N GLU A 224 -2.25 12.81 -4.82
CA GLU A 224 -2.08 12.03 -6.06
C GLU A 224 -0.63 12.09 -6.57
N LEU A 225 -0.02 13.28 -6.57
CA LEU A 225 1.39 13.47 -6.97
C LEU A 225 2.36 12.72 -6.05
N SER A 226 2.00 12.50 -4.78
CA SER A 226 2.81 11.72 -3.85
C SER A 226 2.91 10.24 -4.22
N ALA A 227 2.06 9.72 -5.12
CA ALA A 227 2.15 8.36 -5.65
C ALA A 227 3.08 8.22 -6.86
N LEU A 228 3.62 9.32 -7.40
CA LEU A 228 4.53 9.27 -8.55
C LEU A 228 5.84 8.52 -8.25
N PRO A 229 6.48 8.68 -7.08
CA PRO A 229 7.65 7.86 -6.75
C PRO A 229 7.37 6.37 -6.77
N ASP A 230 6.27 5.93 -6.15
CA ASP A 230 5.84 4.54 -6.18
C ASP A 230 5.58 4.05 -7.62
N LEU A 231 4.96 4.89 -8.46
CA LEU A 231 4.74 4.56 -9.86
C LEU A 231 6.06 4.37 -10.63
N ILE A 232 7.04 5.27 -10.43
CA ILE A 232 8.38 5.21 -11.07
C ILE A 232 9.15 3.97 -10.63
N VAL A 233 9.10 3.64 -9.33
CA VAL A 233 9.67 2.42 -8.75
C VAL A 233 8.94 1.18 -9.25
N GLY A 234 7.73 1.32 -9.79
CA GLY A 234 6.95 0.24 -10.40
C GLY A 234 5.85 -0.35 -9.50
N VAL A 235 5.59 0.26 -8.35
CA VAL A 235 4.47 -0.01 -7.43
C VAL A 235 3.23 0.77 -7.89
N ARG A 236 2.60 0.27 -8.95
CA ARG A 236 1.52 0.98 -9.65
C ARG A 236 0.19 1.01 -8.88
N GLY A 237 0.02 0.16 -7.86
CA GLY A 237 -1.21 0.09 -7.08
C GLY A 237 -1.53 1.39 -6.33
N THR A 238 -0.50 2.12 -5.87
CA THR A 238 -0.68 3.33 -5.05
C THR A 238 -1.46 4.42 -5.78
N ILE A 239 -1.09 4.73 -7.03
CA ILE A 239 -1.75 5.80 -7.79
C ILE A 239 -3.22 5.47 -8.09
N MET A 240 -3.53 4.19 -8.38
CA MET A 240 -4.91 3.75 -8.61
C MET A 240 -5.77 3.86 -7.36
N LEU A 241 -5.24 3.47 -6.20
CA LEU A 241 -5.95 3.59 -4.92
C LEU A 241 -6.19 5.04 -4.53
N ASN A 242 -5.20 5.92 -4.73
CA ASN A 242 -5.35 7.34 -4.49
C ASN A 242 -6.44 7.94 -5.40
N SER A 243 -6.43 7.61 -6.70
CA SER A 243 -7.46 8.00 -7.66
C SER A 243 -8.87 7.54 -7.25
N ILE A 244 -9.03 6.27 -6.83
CA ILE A 244 -10.32 5.74 -6.34
C ILE A 244 -10.76 6.49 -5.08
N PHE A 245 -9.86 6.72 -4.12
CA PHE A 245 -10.17 7.47 -2.90
C PHE A 245 -10.64 8.89 -3.20
N ILE A 246 -9.95 9.62 -4.09
CA ILE A 246 -10.32 10.99 -4.49
C ILE A 246 -11.71 11.00 -5.12
N LEU A 247 -11.99 10.06 -6.02
CA LEU A 247 -13.29 9.94 -6.68
C LEU A 247 -14.40 9.62 -5.67
N VAL A 248 -14.19 8.64 -4.80
CA VAL A 248 -15.13 8.28 -3.71
C VAL A 248 -15.38 9.48 -2.80
N TYR A 249 -14.33 10.22 -2.43
CA TYR A 249 -14.46 11.42 -1.61
C TYR A 249 -15.32 12.50 -2.30
N TYR A 250 -15.05 12.79 -3.58
CA TYR A 250 -15.83 13.76 -4.36
C TYR A 250 -17.31 13.38 -4.42
N LEU A 251 -17.63 12.10 -4.62
CA LEU A 251 -19.00 11.60 -4.66
C LEU A 251 -19.69 11.68 -3.29
N ILE A 252 -18.97 11.35 -2.20
CA ILE A 252 -19.49 11.51 -0.82
C ILE A 252 -19.86 12.97 -0.56
N ARG A 253 -18.99 13.92 -0.94
CA ARG A 253 -19.23 15.35 -0.76
C ARG A 253 -20.42 15.85 -1.59
N ASP A 254 -20.58 15.35 -2.81
CA ASP A 254 -21.71 15.70 -3.69
C ASP A 254 -23.05 15.19 -3.12
N PHE A 255 -23.09 13.94 -2.62
CA PHE A 255 -24.32 13.32 -2.13
C PHE A 255 -24.77 13.80 -0.74
N LYS A 256 -23.84 14.19 0.13
CA LYS A 256 -24.17 14.71 1.47
C LYS A 256 -24.57 16.20 1.48
N GLY A 257 -24.86 16.77 0.31
CA GLY A 257 -25.55 18.07 0.18
C GLY A 257 -24.69 19.27 0.51
N ASP A 258 -23.43 19.27 0.09
CA ASP A 258 -22.61 20.48 0.16
C ASP A 258 -23.18 21.61 -0.70
N LYS A 259 -22.92 22.86 -0.29
CA LYS A 259 -23.33 24.05 -1.06
C LYS A 259 -22.69 24.12 -2.46
N GLU A 260 -21.52 23.51 -2.61
CA GLU A 260 -20.76 23.47 -3.86
C GLU A 260 -21.05 22.17 -4.60
N LYS A 261 -21.12 22.20 -5.94
CA LYS A 261 -21.21 21.00 -6.75
C LYS A 261 -19.83 20.34 -6.86
N TRP A 262 -19.70 19.12 -6.33
CA TRP A 262 -18.42 18.41 -6.30
C TRP A 262 -18.23 17.55 -7.54
N PHE A 263 -19.29 16.89 -8.01
CA PHE A 263 -19.24 15.99 -9.15
C PHE A 263 -20.06 16.53 -10.34
N GLY A 264 -19.47 17.46 -11.07
CA GLY A 264 -20.08 18.18 -12.19
C GLY A 264 -19.86 17.54 -13.56
N ARG A 265 -20.14 18.29 -14.64
CA ARG A 265 -19.90 17.83 -16.03
C ARG A 265 -18.40 17.68 -16.31
N PHE A 266 -17.59 18.58 -15.76
CA PHE A 266 -16.14 18.58 -15.93
C PHE A 266 -15.50 17.35 -15.28
N GLU A 267 -15.82 17.08 -14.01
CA GLU A 267 -15.29 15.90 -13.30
C GLU A 267 -15.76 14.59 -13.93
N LYS A 268 -17.01 14.54 -14.42
CA LYS A 268 -17.50 13.38 -15.20
C LYS A 268 -16.69 13.17 -16.48
N GLY A 269 -16.37 14.24 -17.21
CA GLY A 269 -15.52 14.18 -18.40
C GLY A 269 -14.13 13.62 -18.10
N ILE A 270 -13.50 14.09 -17.01
CA ILE A 270 -12.20 13.55 -16.56
C ILE A 270 -12.29 12.07 -16.24
N VAL A 271 -13.32 11.62 -15.51
CA VAL A 271 -13.44 10.20 -15.16
C VAL A 271 -13.69 9.33 -16.40
N ILE A 272 -14.59 9.76 -17.30
CA ILE A 272 -14.95 8.98 -18.50
C ILE A 272 -13.78 8.85 -19.47
N ILE A 273 -13.04 9.93 -19.71
CA ILE A 273 -11.91 9.94 -20.67
C ILE A 273 -10.62 9.45 -19.99
N GLY A 274 -10.40 9.87 -18.75
CA GLY A 274 -9.18 9.55 -18.00
C GLY A 274 -9.07 8.08 -17.61
N THR A 275 -10.19 7.39 -17.34
CA THR A 275 -10.14 5.97 -16.93
C THR A 275 -9.56 5.07 -18.04
N PRO A 276 -10.08 5.05 -19.29
CA PRO A 276 -9.48 4.23 -20.36
C PRO A 276 -8.02 4.55 -20.63
N ILE A 277 -7.65 5.84 -20.59
CA ILE A 277 -6.26 6.29 -20.79
C ILE A 277 -5.37 5.76 -19.66
N ALA A 278 -5.80 5.90 -18.40
CA ALA A 278 -5.06 5.40 -17.26
C ALA A 278 -4.87 3.88 -17.34
N LEU A 279 -5.92 3.12 -17.69
CA LEU A 279 -5.83 1.66 -17.83
C LEU A 279 -4.83 1.26 -18.93
N ALA A 280 -4.91 1.88 -20.12
CA ALA A 280 -3.98 1.60 -21.21
C ALA A 280 -2.54 2.00 -20.86
N PHE A 281 -2.35 3.16 -20.22
CA PHE A 281 -1.04 3.62 -19.73
C PHE A 281 -0.43 2.62 -18.74
N MET A 282 -1.22 2.08 -17.82
CA MET A 282 -0.73 1.16 -16.79
C MET A 282 -0.24 -0.17 -17.39
N THR A 283 -0.86 -0.63 -18.46
CA THR A 283 -0.40 -1.78 -19.26
C THR A 283 0.86 -1.42 -20.05
N ALA A 284 0.86 -0.31 -20.78
CA ALA A 284 2.02 0.14 -21.56
C ALA A 284 3.26 0.33 -20.68
N TYR A 285 3.10 0.94 -19.51
CA TYR A 285 4.16 1.13 -18.54
C TYR A 285 4.73 -0.21 -18.02
N SER A 286 3.90 -1.27 -17.96
CA SER A 286 4.37 -2.63 -17.67
C SER A 286 5.41 -3.10 -18.67
N PHE A 287 5.13 -2.95 -19.96
CA PHE A 287 5.99 -3.42 -21.04
C PHE A 287 7.29 -2.63 -21.12
N ILE A 288 7.19 -1.29 -21.00
CA ILE A 288 8.35 -0.39 -21.00
C ILE A 288 9.33 -0.79 -19.89
N ARG A 289 8.81 -1.03 -18.67
CA ARG A 289 9.64 -1.43 -17.53
C ARG A 289 10.28 -2.80 -17.71
N SER A 290 9.56 -3.74 -18.34
CA SER A 290 10.09 -5.09 -18.61
C SER A 290 11.05 -5.13 -19.81
N GLY A 291 11.42 -3.99 -20.41
CA GLY A 291 12.28 -3.94 -21.61
C GLY A 291 11.63 -4.51 -22.87
N LEU A 292 10.31 -4.79 -22.84
CA LEU A 292 9.56 -5.37 -23.95
C LEU A 292 9.06 -4.26 -24.87
N ARG A 293 9.29 -4.42 -26.18
CA ARG A 293 8.76 -3.48 -27.19
C ARG A 293 7.28 -3.78 -27.45
N VAL A 294 6.45 -2.75 -27.38
CA VAL A 294 5.05 -2.83 -27.81
C VAL A 294 5.02 -2.83 -29.34
N LEU A 295 4.99 -4.00 -29.96
CA LEU A 295 5.07 -4.16 -31.41
C LEU A 295 3.81 -3.69 -32.15
N ASN A 296 2.64 -3.73 -31.49
CA ASN A 296 1.36 -3.24 -32.05
C ASN A 296 0.58 -2.44 -30.98
N PHE A 297 0.34 -1.15 -31.23
CA PHE A 297 -0.42 -0.30 -30.32
C PHE A 297 -1.93 -0.48 -30.56
N ASN A 298 -2.60 -1.26 -29.72
CA ASN A 298 -4.06 -1.39 -29.72
C ASN A 298 -4.61 -1.09 -28.33
N ILE A 299 -5.35 0.02 -28.21
CA ILE A 299 -5.92 0.50 -26.93
C ILE A 299 -6.87 -0.54 -26.32
N PHE A 300 -7.71 -1.18 -27.14
CA PHE A 300 -8.63 -2.21 -26.64
C PHE A 300 -7.89 -3.42 -26.11
N LYS A 301 -6.83 -3.85 -26.82
CA LYS A 301 -5.99 -4.95 -26.34
C LYS A 301 -5.25 -4.60 -25.05
N MET A 302 -4.74 -3.37 -24.92
CA MET A 302 -4.11 -2.91 -23.68
C MET A 302 -5.07 -2.90 -22.49
N ILE A 303 -6.34 -2.58 -22.72
CA ILE A 303 -7.38 -2.63 -21.68
C ILE A 303 -7.71 -4.09 -21.33
N GLU A 304 -7.83 -4.98 -22.32
CA GLU A 304 -8.00 -6.42 -22.08
C GLU A 304 -6.83 -6.99 -21.26
N ASP A 305 -5.60 -6.70 -21.68
CA ASP A 305 -4.37 -7.11 -21.01
C ASP A 305 -4.27 -6.52 -19.60
N PHE A 306 -4.81 -5.33 -19.36
CA PHE A 306 -4.91 -4.77 -18.00
C PHE A 306 -5.76 -5.69 -17.11
N PHE A 307 -6.97 -6.05 -17.54
CA PHE A 307 -7.86 -6.88 -16.74
C PHE A 307 -7.30 -8.28 -16.52
N ILE A 308 -6.67 -8.87 -17.54
CA ILE A 308 -5.97 -10.16 -17.41
C ILE A 308 -4.82 -10.03 -16.39
N GLY A 309 -3.99 -8.99 -16.51
CA GLY A 309 -2.86 -8.75 -15.61
C GLY A 309 -3.26 -8.41 -14.17
N GLN A 310 -4.40 -7.75 -13.95
CA GLN A 310 -4.93 -7.53 -12.61
C GLN A 310 -5.60 -8.78 -12.02
N GLY A 311 -6.16 -9.63 -12.88
CA GLY A 311 -6.85 -10.87 -12.53
C GLY A 311 -5.93 -12.02 -12.07
N VAL A 312 -4.61 -11.82 -12.04
CA VAL A 312 -3.63 -12.78 -11.43
C VAL A 312 -3.99 -13.10 -9.98
N THR A 313 -4.73 -12.24 -9.30
CA THR A 313 -5.20 -12.49 -7.93
C THR A 313 -6.10 -13.74 -7.83
N PHE A 314 -6.90 -14.07 -8.84
CA PHE A 314 -7.64 -15.33 -8.85
C PHE A 314 -6.69 -16.55 -8.86
N GLU A 315 -5.61 -16.46 -9.63
CA GLU A 315 -4.57 -17.49 -9.66
C GLU A 315 -3.90 -17.64 -8.30
N VAL A 316 -3.63 -16.53 -7.60
CA VAL A 316 -3.12 -16.54 -6.22
C VAL A 316 -4.08 -17.29 -5.29
N VAL A 317 -5.39 -17.08 -5.42
CA VAL A 317 -6.40 -17.81 -4.64
C VAL A 317 -6.36 -19.30 -4.94
N ALA A 318 -6.44 -19.70 -6.21
CA ALA A 318 -6.45 -21.11 -6.63
C ALA A 318 -5.14 -21.85 -6.28
N ARG A 319 -4.00 -21.17 -6.45
CA ARG A 319 -2.67 -21.69 -6.09
C ARG A 319 -2.49 -21.76 -4.58
N GLY A 320 -2.97 -20.77 -3.84
CA GLY A 320 -2.98 -20.79 -2.38
C GLY A 320 -3.72 -22.00 -1.83
N ILE A 321 -4.88 -22.33 -2.41
CA ILE A 321 -5.64 -23.53 -2.08
C ILE A 321 -4.86 -24.82 -2.40
N SER A 322 -4.12 -24.86 -3.50
CA SER A 322 -3.38 -26.06 -3.91
C SER A 322 -2.18 -26.40 -3.02
N VAL A 323 -1.69 -25.44 -2.24
CA VAL A 323 -0.49 -25.60 -1.40
C VAL A 323 -0.76 -25.41 0.09
N ILE A 324 -2.02 -25.38 0.54
CA ILE A 324 -2.38 -25.19 1.97
C ILE A 324 -1.57 -26.12 2.88
N ASP A 325 -1.44 -27.39 2.51
CA ASP A 325 -0.73 -28.39 3.31
C ASP A 325 0.78 -28.16 3.40
N LYS A 326 1.35 -27.44 2.42
CA LYS A 326 2.77 -27.10 2.35
C LYS A 326 3.08 -25.75 2.99
N LEU A 327 2.07 -24.96 3.36
CA LEU A 327 2.29 -23.68 4.03
C LEU A 327 2.92 -23.91 5.41
N PRO A 328 3.82 -23.00 5.88
CA PRO A 328 4.46 -23.12 7.18
C PRO A 328 3.47 -23.21 8.35
N LYS A 329 3.45 -24.36 9.04
CA LYS A 329 2.58 -24.59 10.22
C LYS A 329 3.35 -24.25 11.50
N ARG A 330 2.80 -23.34 12.33
CA ARG A 330 3.31 -23.02 13.67
C ARG A 330 2.17 -22.66 14.61
N ASN A 331 2.38 -22.85 15.91
CA ASN A 331 1.42 -22.41 16.92
C ASN A 331 1.25 -20.89 16.85
N GLY A 332 -0.01 -20.43 16.83
CA GLY A 332 -0.35 -19.01 16.74
C GLY A 332 -0.25 -18.40 15.34
N ARG A 333 -0.06 -19.19 14.28
CA ARG A 333 -0.16 -18.69 12.90
C ARG A 333 -1.59 -18.23 12.62
N ASN A 334 -1.74 -17.02 12.09
CA ASN A 334 -2.99 -16.54 11.54
C ASN A 334 -2.68 -15.53 10.45
N TYR A 335 -3.20 -15.76 9.24
CA TYR A 335 -2.99 -14.88 8.10
C TYR A 335 -3.96 -13.68 8.10
N THR A 336 -5.23 -13.89 8.45
CA THR A 336 -6.27 -12.85 8.49
C THR A 336 -5.88 -11.66 9.38
N PHE A 337 -5.34 -11.93 10.56
CA PHE A 337 -4.85 -10.94 11.53
C PHE A 337 -3.30 -10.88 11.56
N GLY A 338 -2.64 -11.45 10.55
CA GLY A 338 -1.19 -11.65 10.55
C GLY A 338 -0.40 -10.36 10.75
N GLN A 339 -0.81 -9.29 10.09
CA GLN A 339 -0.17 -7.98 10.23
C GLN A 339 -0.30 -7.41 11.66
N PHE A 340 -1.41 -7.64 12.36
CA PHE A 340 -1.56 -7.23 13.76
C PHE A 340 -0.61 -8.01 14.66
N ILE A 341 -0.55 -9.33 14.46
CA ILE A 341 0.33 -10.22 15.23
C ILE A 341 1.79 -9.82 15.01
N ASP A 342 2.20 -9.65 13.75
CA ASP A 342 3.59 -9.31 13.42
C ASP A 342 3.97 -7.92 13.92
N TYR A 343 3.05 -6.94 13.87
CA TYR A 343 3.30 -5.61 14.45
C TYR A 343 3.47 -5.66 15.97
N ILE A 344 2.61 -6.41 16.69
CA ILE A 344 2.65 -6.49 18.16
C ILE A 344 3.86 -7.32 18.63
N VAL A 345 4.17 -8.42 17.95
CA VAL A 345 5.21 -9.37 18.35
C VAL A 345 6.58 -8.93 17.85
N HIS A 346 6.71 -8.56 16.59
CA HIS A 346 8.00 -8.26 15.95
C HIS A 346 8.28 -6.75 15.81
N GLY A 347 7.31 -5.88 16.12
CA GLY A 347 7.52 -4.44 16.18
C GLY A 347 8.37 -4.02 17.38
N ARG A 348 8.84 -2.76 17.40
CA ARG A 348 9.75 -2.23 18.44
C ARG A 348 9.25 -2.47 19.87
N ILE A 349 7.95 -2.33 20.10
CA ILE A 349 7.32 -2.57 21.41
C ILE A 349 7.37 -4.07 21.76
N GLY A 350 7.05 -4.93 20.80
CA GLY A 350 7.12 -6.39 20.98
C GLY A 350 8.52 -6.88 21.28
N GLN A 351 9.53 -6.37 20.58
CA GLN A 351 10.93 -6.70 20.84
C GLN A 351 11.35 -6.30 22.27
N ALA A 352 10.91 -5.13 22.73
CA ALA A 352 11.20 -4.66 24.10
C ALA A 352 10.46 -5.47 25.18
N LEU A 353 9.22 -5.91 24.92
CA LEU A 353 8.39 -6.62 25.90
C LEU A 353 8.63 -8.14 25.91
N PHE A 354 8.87 -8.74 24.75
CA PHE A 354 8.90 -10.19 24.54
C PHE A 354 10.29 -10.71 24.12
N GLY A 355 11.29 -9.84 23.92
CA GLY A 355 12.64 -10.24 23.53
C GLY A 355 12.73 -10.86 22.12
N THR A 356 11.75 -10.58 21.27
CA THR A 356 11.65 -11.09 19.90
C THR A 356 12.58 -10.33 18.95
N SER A 357 12.89 -10.91 17.79
CA SER A 357 13.64 -10.26 16.73
C SER A 357 12.72 -9.55 15.73
N ALA A 358 13.23 -8.49 15.09
CA ALA A 358 12.56 -7.86 13.96
C ALA A 358 12.42 -8.85 12.80
N LEU A 359 11.32 -8.76 12.06
CA LEU A 359 11.21 -9.42 10.76
C LEU A 359 11.98 -8.59 9.72
N PRO A 360 12.74 -9.25 8.81
CA PRO A 360 13.41 -8.55 7.71
C PRO A 360 12.39 -7.90 6.79
N VAL A 361 12.79 -6.88 6.03
CA VAL A 361 11.91 -6.16 5.10
C VAL A 361 11.91 -6.80 3.72
N GLU A 362 13.04 -7.39 3.30
CA GLU A 362 13.17 -8.05 2.01
C GLU A 362 12.54 -9.45 1.92
N ASN A 363 12.47 -9.95 0.70
CA ASN A 363 12.18 -11.34 0.44
C ASN A 363 13.29 -12.24 1.02
N SER A 364 12.93 -13.02 2.04
CA SER A 364 13.88 -13.80 2.81
C SER A 364 13.25 -15.09 3.32
N VAL A 365 14.11 -16.06 3.66
CA VAL A 365 13.67 -17.33 4.26
C VAL A 365 12.90 -17.09 5.57
N ILE A 366 13.30 -16.10 6.35
CA ILE A 366 12.62 -15.74 7.61
C ILE A 366 11.19 -15.28 7.31
N ASN A 367 10.99 -14.36 6.36
CA ASN A 367 9.65 -13.94 5.99
C ASN A 367 8.82 -15.07 5.38
N GLY A 368 9.42 -15.92 4.55
CA GLY A 368 8.75 -17.06 3.92
C GLY A 368 8.37 -18.20 4.87
N THR A 369 8.92 -18.25 6.08
CA THR A 369 8.70 -19.37 7.03
C THR A 369 8.13 -18.92 8.38
N GLN A 370 8.56 -17.77 8.90
CA GLN A 370 8.23 -17.30 10.25
C GLN A 370 7.13 -16.24 10.26
N SER A 371 7.07 -15.33 9.28
CA SER A 371 6.07 -14.25 9.26
C SER A 371 4.62 -14.77 9.20
N ASN A 372 3.65 -13.95 9.60
CA ASN A 372 2.23 -14.23 9.34
C ASN A 372 1.76 -13.65 7.99
N SER A 373 2.68 -13.32 7.09
CA SER A 373 2.36 -12.81 5.76
C SER A 373 2.07 -13.96 4.80
N LEU A 374 0.81 -14.08 4.35
CA LEU A 374 0.44 -15.11 3.37
C LEU A 374 1.17 -14.90 2.04
N SER A 375 1.39 -13.64 1.64
CA SER A 375 2.10 -13.32 0.39
C SER A 375 3.52 -13.87 0.41
N HIS A 376 4.28 -13.68 1.49
CA HIS A 376 5.63 -14.22 1.62
C HIS A 376 5.64 -15.75 1.72
N ASN A 377 4.77 -16.34 2.54
CA ASN A 377 4.74 -17.79 2.73
C ASN A 377 4.33 -18.52 1.44
N LEU A 378 3.30 -18.03 0.74
CA LEU A 378 2.87 -18.58 -0.53
C LEU A 378 3.95 -18.44 -1.61
N SER A 379 4.62 -17.29 -1.65
CA SER A 379 5.74 -17.06 -2.58
C SER A 379 6.89 -18.01 -2.31
N TYR A 380 7.33 -18.14 -1.07
CA TYR A 380 8.45 -19.01 -0.72
C TYR A 380 8.16 -20.48 -1.08
N VAL A 381 6.97 -20.98 -0.75
CA VAL A 381 6.56 -22.37 -1.02
C VAL A 381 6.44 -22.67 -2.52
N THR A 382 6.00 -21.71 -3.32
CA THR A 382 5.70 -21.95 -4.75
C THR A 382 6.80 -21.53 -5.70
N LYS A 383 7.64 -20.56 -5.32
CA LYS A 383 8.69 -19.98 -6.17
C LYS A 383 10.11 -20.30 -5.71
N GLY A 384 10.33 -20.64 -4.43
CA GLY A 384 11.63 -21.02 -3.91
C GLY A 384 12.71 -19.96 -4.18
N LYS A 385 13.64 -20.24 -5.10
CA LYS A 385 14.75 -19.33 -5.48
C LYS A 385 14.26 -18.02 -6.09
N GLU A 386 13.28 -18.07 -6.98
CA GLU A 386 12.74 -16.85 -7.61
C GLU A 386 12.16 -15.87 -6.59
N TYR A 387 11.66 -16.38 -5.45
CA TYR A 387 11.19 -15.53 -4.36
C TYR A 387 12.33 -14.76 -3.71
N LEU A 388 13.44 -15.44 -3.40
CA LEU A 388 14.64 -14.82 -2.84
C LEU A 388 15.28 -13.80 -3.81
N GLU A 389 15.08 -14.01 -5.11
CA GLU A 389 15.48 -13.08 -6.18
C GLU A 389 14.50 -11.90 -6.37
N GLY A 390 13.49 -11.74 -5.50
CA GLY A 390 12.59 -10.58 -5.51
C GLY A 390 11.21 -10.81 -6.16
N GLN A 391 10.92 -12.00 -6.70
CA GLN A 391 9.58 -12.30 -7.21
C GLN A 391 8.61 -12.66 -6.09
N GLY A 392 7.30 -12.41 -6.27
CA GLY A 392 6.32 -12.77 -5.26
C GLY A 392 4.89 -12.77 -5.74
N TRP A 393 4.07 -13.55 -5.05
CA TRP A 393 2.61 -13.51 -5.11
C TRP A 393 2.06 -12.46 -4.16
N GLY A 394 0.86 -11.98 -4.48
CA GLY A 394 0.07 -11.16 -3.56
C GLY A 394 -0.66 -12.00 -2.51
N SER A 395 -1.59 -11.36 -1.80
CA SER A 395 -2.56 -12.02 -0.94
C SER A 395 -3.99 -11.75 -1.44
N SER A 396 -4.98 -12.31 -0.75
CA SER A 396 -6.40 -12.00 -0.94
C SER A 396 -7.15 -12.27 0.35
N TYR A 397 -8.02 -11.34 0.78
CA TYR A 397 -8.82 -11.54 1.99
C TYR A 397 -9.64 -12.84 1.95
N VAL A 398 -10.16 -13.23 0.77
CA VAL A 398 -10.96 -14.45 0.63
C VAL A 398 -10.10 -15.69 0.90
N LEU A 399 -8.85 -15.68 0.44
CA LEU A 399 -7.91 -16.77 0.65
C LEU A 399 -7.45 -16.86 2.10
N GLU A 400 -7.05 -15.75 2.71
CA GLU A 400 -6.62 -15.72 4.13
C GLU A 400 -7.72 -16.24 5.05
N ASN A 401 -8.94 -15.72 4.87
CA ASN A 401 -10.09 -16.12 5.68
C ASN A 401 -10.46 -17.60 5.46
N TYR A 402 -10.25 -18.13 4.26
CA TYR A 402 -10.46 -19.55 3.97
C TYR A 402 -9.39 -20.43 4.63
N ILE A 403 -8.12 -20.03 4.57
CA ILE A 403 -7.03 -20.80 5.18
C ILE A 403 -7.19 -20.85 6.71
N ASP A 404 -7.52 -19.73 7.35
CA ASP A 404 -7.58 -19.68 8.81
C ASP A 404 -8.88 -20.23 9.39
N PHE A 405 -10.01 -20.05 8.69
CA PHE A 405 -11.35 -20.28 9.25
C PHE A 405 -12.29 -21.06 8.31
N GLY A 406 -11.77 -21.58 7.19
CA GLY A 406 -12.55 -22.32 6.20
C GLY A 406 -13.68 -21.51 5.56
N TYR A 407 -14.70 -22.21 5.06
CA TYR A 407 -15.87 -21.58 4.44
C TYR A 407 -16.62 -20.64 5.41
N VAL A 408 -16.66 -20.97 6.70
CA VAL A 408 -17.36 -20.17 7.72
C VAL A 408 -16.70 -18.81 7.88
N GLY A 409 -15.37 -18.74 7.91
CA GLY A 409 -14.66 -17.47 7.96
C GLY A 409 -14.97 -16.56 6.80
N VAL A 410 -14.95 -17.11 5.58
CA VAL A 410 -15.31 -16.36 4.37
C VAL A 410 -16.73 -15.81 4.47
N MET A 411 -17.69 -16.63 4.89
CA MET A 411 -19.09 -16.20 5.04
C MET A 411 -19.25 -15.09 6.09
N VAL A 412 -18.67 -15.26 7.28
CA VAL A 412 -18.81 -14.30 8.39
C VAL A 412 -18.11 -12.97 8.07
N ILE A 413 -16.86 -13.01 7.62
CA ILE A 413 -16.08 -11.78 7.36
C ILE A 413 -16.68 -11.02 6.18
N SER A 414 -17.13 -11.70 5.12
CA SER A 414 -17.78 -11.02 4.00
C SER A 414 -19.12 -10.42 4.39
N LEU A 415 -19.90 -11.07 5.27
CA LEU A 415 -21.12 -10.50 5.84
C LEU A 415 -20.83 -9.22 6.65
N LEU A 416 -19.81 -9.26 7.51
CA LEU A 416 -19.40 -8.09 8.29
C LEU A 416 -18.89 -6.96 7.37
N LEU A 417 -18.12 -7.27 6.33
CA LEU A 417 -17.63 -6.31 5.37
C LEU A 417 -18.78 -5.63 4.60
N GLY A 418 -19.77 -6.42 4.15
CA GLY A 418 -20.97 -5.88 3.50
C GLY A 418 -21.75 -4.94 4.40
N ALA A 419 -21.94 -5.32 5.67
CA ALA A 419 -22.58 -4.48 6.69
C ALA A 419 -21.79 -3.19 6.94
N LEU A 420 -20.47 -3.31 7.10
CA LEU A 420 -19.54 -2.23 7.37
C LEU A 420 -19.57 -1.15 6.27
N LEU A 421 -19.59 -1.54 4.99
CA LEU A 421 -19.58 -0.58 3.87
C LEU A 421 -20.84 0.31 3.85
N ILE A 422 -22.00 -0.23 4.23
CA ILE A 422 -23.24 0.54 4.36
C ILE A 422 -23.20 1.42 5.63
N TRP A 423 -22.72 0.85 6.74
CA TRP A 423 -22.57 1.55 8.01
C TRP A 423 -21.65 2.77 7.89
N MET A 424 -20.48 2.61 7.26
CA MET A 424 -19.52 3.71 7.06
C MET A 424 -20.17 4.90 6.35
N LEU A 425 -20.88 4.68 5.24
CA LEU A 425 -21.49 5.78 4.48
C LEU A 425 -22.60 6.51 5.26
N TYR A 426 -23.35 5.76 6.08
CA TYR A 426 -24.38 6.32 6.95
C TYR A 426 -23.77 7.18 8.07
N TYR A 427 -22.69 6.73 8.71
CA TYR A 427 -22.04 7.44 9.82
C TYR A 427 -21.24 8.68 9.42
N ILE A 428 -20.80 8.78 8.15
CA ILE A 428 -20.11 9.98 7.65
C ILE A 428 -20.94 11.24 7.90
N GLY A 429 -20.36 12.18 8.64
CA GLY A 429 -20.91 13.47 9.01
C GLY A 429 -21.41 13.60 10.45
N LYS A 430 -21.42 12.51 11.24
CA LYS A 430 -21.92 12.54 12.62
C LYS A 430 -20.84 12.99 13.62
N HIS A 431 -19.65 12.39 13.54
CA HIS A 431 -18.54 12.67 14.45
C HIS A 431 -17.22 12.80 13.69
N LEU A 432 -16.41 13.78 14.09
CA LEU A 432 -15.17 14.13 13.39
C LEU A 432 -14.10 13.03 13.43
N LEU A 433 -13.95 12.35 14.57
CA LEU A 433 -13.03 11.23 14.71
C LEU A 433 -13.52 10.02 13.90
N SER A 434 -14.83 9.75 13.89
CA SER A 434 -15.42 8.70 13.06
C SER A 434 -15.20 8.97 11.58
N ASP A 435 -15.43 10.20 11.10
CA ASP A 435 -15.17 10.60 9.71
C ASP A 435 -13.70 10.40 9.35
N THR A 436 -12.78 10.74 10.27
CA THR A 436 -11.34 10.53 10.10
C THR A 436 -11.02 9.04 9.93
N ILE A 437 -11.48 8.19 10.84
CA ILE A 437 -11.26 6.72 10.80
C ILE A 437 -11.83 6.13 9.51
N ILE A 438 -13.03 6.54 9.10
CA ILE A 438 -13.65 6.08 7.87
C ILE A 438 -12.82 6.51 6.66
N PHE A 439 -12.39 7.77 6.56
CA PHE A 439 -11.57 8.22 5.44
C PHE A 439 -10.21 7.54 5.38
N ILE A 440 -9.57 7.24 6.50
CA ILE A 440 -8.32 6.48 6.49
C ILE A 440 -8.57 5.05 6.02
N SER A 441 -9.64 4.41 6.51
CA SER A 441 -10.04 3.06 6.07
C SER A 441 -10.28 2.99 4.56
N LEU A 442 -10.91 4.02 3.99
CA LEU A 442 -11.21 4.11 2.56
C LEU A 442 -9.99 4.22 1.65
N LEU A 443 -8.79 4.50 2.19
CA LEU A 443 -7.55 4.54 1.41
C LEU A 443 -7.16 3.16 0.86
N THR A 444 -7.46 2.08 1.60
CA THR A 444 -6.97 0.73 1.28
C THR A 444 -8.04 -0.35 1.33
N ILE A 445 -9.23 -0.11 1.89
CA ILE A 445 -10.29 -1.13 1.99
C ILE A 445 -10.69 -1.70 0.62
N PHE A 446 -10.67 -0.91 -0.44
CA PHE A 446 -10.97 -1.39 -1.79
C PHE A 446 -9.88 -2.29 -2.39
N TYR A 447 -8.71 -2.38 -1.75
CA TYR A 447 -7.60 -3.21 -2.21
C TYR A 447 -7.62 -4.63 -1.64
N ILE A 448 -8.41 -4.89 -0.59
CA ILE A 448 -8.44 -6.20 0.09
C ILE A 448 -8.74 -7.40 -0.81
N PRO A 449 -9.46 -7.32 -1.96
CA PRO A 449 -9.56 -8.46 -2.87
C PRO A 449 -8.19 -8.99 -3.34
N ARG A 450 -7.16 -8.13 -3.33
CA ARG A 450 -5.76 -8.38 -3.73
C ARG A 450 -4.75 -8.15 -2.59
N ALA A 451 -5.21 -7.97 -1.36
CA ALA A 451 -4.35 -7.70 -0.21
C ALA A 451 -4.78 -8.49 1.02
N GLU A 452 -4.07 -8.29 2.11
CA GLU A 452 -4.35 -8.92 3.39
C GLU A 452 -5.69 -8.43 3.96
N SER A 453 -6.40 -9.34 4.62
CA SER A 453 -7.79 -9.19 5.08
C SER A 453 -7.98 -7.98 6.00
N THR A 454 -6.99 -7.68 6.82
CA THR A 454 -7.07 -6.62 7.85
C THR A 454 -6.14 -5.43 7.59
N SER A 455 -5.50 -5.37 6.42
CA SER A 455 -4.58 -4.27 6.02
C SER A 455 -5.21 -2.87 6.12
N TRP A 456 -6.51 -2.76 5.90
CA TRP A 456 -7.25 -1.50 5.93
C TRP A 456 -7.49 -0.92 7.33
N ILE A 457 -7.36 -1.72 8.39
CA ILE A 457 -7.49 -1.27 9.80
C ILE A 457 -6.17 -1.20 10.55
N MET A 458 -5.05 -1.55 9.92
CA MET A 458 -3.74 -1.56 10.59
C MET A 458 -3.38 -0.23 11.23
N PHE A 459 -3.81 0.89 10.64
CA PHE A 459 -3.57 2.23 11.20
C PHE A 459 -4.13 2.42 12.62
N SER A 460 -5.12 1.62 13.04
CA SER A 460 -5.77 1.77 14.36
C SER A 460 -4.84 1.43 15.53
N ILE A 461 -3.81 0.60 15.29
CA ILE A 461 -2.84 0.19 16.31
C ILE A 461 -1.49 0.90 16.16
N THR A 462 -1.30 1.70 15.10
CA THR A 462 -0.04 2.40 14.90
C THR A 462 0.04 3.65 15.78
N LEU A 463 1.19 3.84 16.44
CA LEU A 463 1.44 5.05 17.24
C LEU A 463 1.39 6.31 16.38
N GLN A 464 1.84 6.24 15.13
CA GLN A 464 1.86 7.37 14.19
C GLN A 464 0.45 7.96 13.98
N PHE A 465 -0.58 7.11 13.93
CA PHE A 465 -1.95 7.55 13.80
C PHE A 465 -2.41 8.34 15.03
N TRP A 466 -2.26 7.76 16.23
CA TRP A 466 -2.71 8.39 17.47
C TRP A 466 -1.93 9.66 17.81
N VAL A 467 -0.62 9.70 17.54
CA VAL A 467 0.20 10.91 17.68
C VAL A 467 -0.29 11.99 16.71
N CYS A 468 -0.59 11.64 15.46
CA CYS A 468 -1.11 12.61 14.48
C CYS A 468 -2.46 13.21 14.91
N VAL A 469 -3.39 12.35 15.34
CA VAL A 469 -4.69 12.77 15.88
C VAL A 469 -4.48 13.66 17.11
N GLY A 470 -3.65 13.24 18.07
CA GLY A 470 -3.34 13.99 19.28
C GLY A 470 -2.76 15.38 18.98
N CYS A 471 -1.74 15.46 18.12
CA CYS A 471 -1.12 16.72 17.69
C CYS A 471 -2.14 17.65 17.02
N CYS A 472 -2.98 17.13 16.12
CA CYS A 472 -3.98 17.95 15.44
C CYS A 472 -5.06 18.45 16.40
N TRP A 473 -5.58 17.59 17.29
CA TRP A 473 -6.62 17.96 18.26
C TRP A 473 -6.09 18.96 19.29
N LEU A 474 -4.91 18.72 19.86
CA LEU A 474 -4.27 19.65 20.80
C LEU A 474 -3.96 20.99 20.12
N GLY A 475 -3.40 20.97 18.92
CA GLY A 475 -3.15 22.18 18.14
C GLY A 475 -4.45 22.96 17.84
N ALA A 476 -5.55 22.26 17.55
CA ALA A 476 -6.85 22.88 17.34
C ALA A 476 -7.43 23.51 18.61
N LEU A 477 -7.30 22.84 19.76
CA LEU A 477 -7.73 23.37 21.06
C LEU A 477 -6.94 24.62 21.45
N ILE A 478 -5.61 24.60 21.27
CA ILE A 478 -4.73 25.74 21.55
C ILE A 478 -5.09 26.91 20.63
N SER A 479 -5.25 26.67 19.33
CA SER A 479 -5.67 27.68 18.36
C SER A 479 -7.06 28.25 18.63
N ALA A 480 -7.98 27.42 19.13
CA ALA A 480 -9.31 27.87 19.53
C ALA A 480 -9.31 28.75 20.79
N LYS A 481 -8.34 28.55 21.70
CA LYS A 481 -8.23 29.33 22.95
C LYS A 481 -7.38 30.60 22.81
N ILE A 482 -6.42 30.66 21.88
CA ILE A 482 -5.49 31.80 21.74
C ILE A 482 -5.98 32.79 20.66
N PRO A 483 -6.41 34.01 21.02
CA PRO A 483 -6.94 35.00 20.07
C PRO A 483 -5.91 35.51 19.03
N ILE A 484 -4.62 35.47 19.38
CA ILE A 484 -3.52 35.89 18.48
C ILE A 484 -3.45 34.94 17.27
N LEU A 485 -3.52 33.63 17.50
CA LEU A 485 -3.51 32.62 16.42
C LEU A 485 -4.72 32.79 15.51
N GLN A 486 -5.89 33.06 16.08
CA GLN A 486 -7.11 33.33 15.31
C GLN A 486 -6.94 34.55 14.42
N THR A 487 -6.37 35.63 14.96
CA THR A 487 -6.08 36.85 14.22
C THR A 487 -5.12 36.59 13.05
N ILE A 488 -4.08 35.78 13.27
CA ILE A 488 -3.14 35.38 12.22
C ILE A 488 -3.87 34.60 11.13
N TYR A 489 -4.69 33.61 11.48
CA TYR A 489 -5.42 32.79 10.52
C TYR A 489 -6.43 33.60 9.70
N ILE A 490 -7.12 34.57 10.31
CA ILE A 490 -8.04 35.48 9.61
C ILE A 490 -7.26 36.36 8.63
N LYS A 491 -6.15 36.98 9.05
CA LYS A 491 -5.31 37.84 8.18
C LYS A 491 -4.64 37.06 7.05
N MET A 492 -4.31 35.78 7.26
CA MET A 492 -3.80 34.89 6.22
C MET A 492 -4.91 34.33 5.31
N LYS A 493 -6.19 34.69 5.54
CA LYS A 493 -7.36 34.17 4.83
C LYS A 493 -7.49 32.63 4.92
N LEU A 494 -7.00 32.05 6.03
CA LEU A 494 -7.05 30.61 6.32
C LEU A 494 -8.35 30.23 7.04
N MET A 495 -8.92 31.06 7.90
CA MET A 495 -10.24 30.83 8.50
C MET A 495 -11.37 31.47 7.66
N PRO A 496 -12.51 30.78 7.46
CA PRO A 496 -13.71 31.36 6.90
C PRO A 496 -14.52 32.01 8.02
N ILE A 497 -14.11 33.18 8.52
CA ILE A 497 -14.92 33.95 9.47
C ILE A 497 -14.88 35.43 9.05
N GLU A 498 -16.02 35.93 8.57
CA GLU A 498 -16.33 37.35 8.54
C GLU A 498 -16.90 37.71 9.92
N GLY A 499 -16.24 38.58 10.69
CA GLY A 499 -16.86 39.17 11.89
C GLY A 499 -16.04 39.29 13.18
N ILE A 500 -14.81 38.76 13.29
CA ILE A 500 -13.99 38.99 14.50
C ILE A 500 -13.30 40.36 14.40
N LYS A 501 -13.72 41.32 15.23
CA LYS A 501 -13.03 42.62 15.40
C LYS A 501 -11.66 42.39 16.03
N VAL A 502 -10.60 42.54 15.23
CA VAL A 502 -9.20 42.38 15.67
C VAL A 502 -8.80 43.56 16.56
N SER A 503 -8.78 43.34 17.87
CA SER A 503 -8.19 44.22 18.88
C SER A 503 -6.74 43.81 19.14
N ASN A 504 -5.81 44.21 18.24
CA ASN A 504 -4.43 44.63 18.59
C ASN A 504 -3.58 44.75 17.32
N LYS A 505 -3.24 45.99 16.96
CA LYS A 505 -2.54 46.36 15.72
C LYS A 505 -1.00 46.34 15.82
N LYS A 506 -0.40 46.23 17.01
CA LYS A 506 1.04 46.49 17.20
C LYS A 506 1.99 45.31 16.89
N GLU A 507 1.62 44.05 17.17
CA GLU A 507 2.54 42.90 16.96
C GLU A 507 2.55 42.31 15.54
N ILE A 508 1.63 42.72 14.66
CA ILE A 508 1.36 42.02 13.38
C ILE A 508 2.10 42.61 12.17
N ARG A 509 2.93 43.65 12.33
CA ARG A 509 3.66 44.26 11.21
C ARG A 509 4.79 43.38 10.65
N PHE A 510 5.37 42.48 11.43
CA PHE A 510 6.52 41.66 11.00
C PHE A 510 6.12 40.57 9.97
N LEU A 511 4.97 39.92 10.15
CA LEU A 511 4.48 38.85 9.26
C LEU A 511 3.72 39.34 8.01
N GLN A 512 3.52 40.66 7.87
CA GLN A 512 2.81 41.28 6.74
C GLN A 512 3.71 41.52 5.51
N ASN A 513 5.02 41.30 5.62
CA ASN A 513 5.93 41.61 4.53
C ASN A 513 5.83 40.55 3.42
N LYS A 514 5.47 40.98 2.19
CA LYS A 514 5.39 40.12 0.99
C LYS A 514 6.71 39.40 0.72
N LYS A 515 7.85 39.98 1.15
CA LYS A 515 9.17 39.36 1.12
C LYS A 515 9.30 38.16 2.08
N VAL A 516 8.67 38.19 3.26
CA VAL A 516 8.73 37.09 4.24
C VAL A 516 7.91 35.88 3.78
N ARG A 517 6.71 36.08 3.22
CA ARG A 517 5.93 34.97 2.62
C ARG A 517 6.64 34.34 1.42
N ARG A 518 7.23 35.17 0.55
CA ARG A 518 8.08 34.68 -0.54
C ARG A 518 9.32 33.98 0.02
N GLY A 519 9.92 34.49 1.09
CA GLY A 519 11.07 33.90 1.77
C GLY A 519 10.78 32.54 2.39
N ILE A 520 9.61 32.33 2.99
CA ILE A 520 9.20 31.01 3.51
C ILE A 520 8.92 30.03 2.36
N ALA A 521 8.22 30.47 1.30
CA ALA A 521 7.96 29.61 0.14
C ALA A 521 9.26 29.24 -0.61
N ILE A 522 10.15 30.21 -0.81
CA ILE A 522 11.48 30.02 -1.40
C ILE A 522 12.34 29.17 -0.47
N GLY A 523 12.26 29.36 0.85
CA GLY A 523 12.96 28.55 1.84
C GLY A 523 12.54 27.10 1.83
N CYS A 524 11.24 26.80 1.70
CA CYS A 524 10.77 25.42 1.54
C CYS A 524 11.20 24.81 0.19
N ILE A 525 11.20 25.59 -0.90
CA ILE A 525 11.69 25.15 -2.22
C ILE A 525 13.20 24.93 -2.21
N LEU A 526 13.97 25.82 -1.57
CA LEU A 526 15.41 25.69 -1.40
C LEU A 526 15.79 24.56 -0.43
N ALA A 527 14.96 24.27 0.58
CA ALA A 527 15.13 23.10 1.42
C ALA A 527 14.90 21.81 0.60
N LEU A 528 13.86 21.76 -0.24
CA LEU A 528 13.62 20.65 -1.16
C LEU A 528 14.77 20.48 -2.18
N LEU A 529 15.21 21.57 -2.82
CA LEU A 529 16.31 21.57 -3.79
C LEU A 529 17.66 21.29 -3.11
N GLY A 530 17.89 21.80 -1.91
CA GLY A 530 19.10 21.56 -1.12
C GLY A 530 19.16 20.13 -0.60
N SER A 531 18.01 19.53 -0.24
CA SER A 531 17.92 18.09 0.05
C SER A 531 18.23 17.26 -1.19
N PHE A 532 17.69 17.65 -2.34
CA PHE A 532 17.94 17.00 -3.64
C PHE A 532 19.42 17.09 -4.03
N SER A 533 20.02 18.26 -3.83
CA SER A 533 21.43 18.53 -4.13
C SER A 533 22.34 17.79 -3.15
N TYR A 534 22.02 17.76 -1.86
CA TYR A 534 22.78 17.03 -0.85
C TYR A 534 22.71 15.51 -1.08
N LEU A 535 21.53 14.96 -1.40
CA LEU A 535 21.39 13.54 -1.76
C LEU A 535 22.13 13.22 -3.06
N TYR A 536 21.98 14.05 -4.10
CA TYR A 536 22.67 13.89 -5.37
C TYR A 536 24.21 13.99 -5.22
N ILE A 537 24.71 14.92 -4.40
CA ILE A 537 26.15 15.08 -4.13
C ILE A 537 26.65 13.92 -3.26
N LYS A 538 25.90 13.48 -2.25
CA LYS A 538 26.27 12.35 -1.39
C LYS A 538 26.34 11.03 -2.18
N GLU A 539 25.44 10.84 -3.13
CA GLU A 539 25.43 9.66 -3.99
C GLU A 539 26.57 9.70 -5.02
N LYS A 540 26.89 10.87 -5.58
CA LYS A 540 28.02 11.04 -6.49
C LYS A 540 29.40 11.05 -5.81
N THR A 541 29.45 11.11 -4.47
CA THR A 541 30.69 11.03 -3.68
C THR A 541 30.91 9.64 -3.08
N GLN A 542 30.04 8.68 -3.36
CA GLN A 542 30.29 7.28 -3.04
C GLN A 542 31.20 6.64 -4.10
N LEU A 543 32.31 6.07 -3.65
CA LEU A 543 33.23 5.31 -4.49
C LEU A 543 32.62 3.95 -4.84
N HIS A 544 32.66 3.60 -6.13
CA HIS A 544 32.17 2.32 -6.65
C HIS A 544 33.35 1.42 -7.07
N GLY A 545 33.29 0.15 -6.68
CA GLY A 545 34.30 -0.84 -7.00
C GLY A 545 33.78 -2.26 -6.76
N SER A 546 34.52 -3.24 -7.28
CA SER A 546 34.23 -4.67 -7.12
C SER A 546 35.43 -5.40 -6.51
N ILE A 547 35.14 -6.49 -5.80
CA ILE A 547 36.15 -7.43 -5.31
C ILE A 547 36.07 -8.69 -6.16
N GLU A 548 37.20 -9.12 -6.70
CA GLU A 548 37.36 -10.41 -7.36
C GLU A 548 38.28 -11.31 -6.54
N ALA A 549 38.01 -12.62 -6.54
CA ALA A 549 38.84 -13.61 -5.86
C ALA A 549 39.44 -14.56 -6.89
N SER A 550 40.70 -14.97 -6.68
CA SER A 550 41.42 -15.90 -7.55
C SER A 550 40.96 -17.37 -7.37
N ILE A 551 39.66 -17.63 -7.45
CA ILE A 551 39.04 -18.94 -7.24
C ILE A 551 38.22 -19.35 -8.46
N GLN A 552 38.15 -20.66 -8.74
CA GLN A 552 37.45 -21.18 -9.92
C GLN A 552 35.92 -21.24 -9.74
N THR A 553 35.44 -21.30 -8.49
CA THR A 553 34.01 -21.38 -8.16
C THR A 553 33.61 -20.14 -7.39
N GLN A 554 32.59 -19.43 -7.85
CA GLN A 554 32.15 -18.16 -7.26
C GLN A 554 31.68 -18.37 -5.81
N GLY A 555 32.41 -17.82 -4.84
CA GLY A 555 32.04 -17.78 -3.42
C GLY A 555 32.38 -19.02 -2.58
N ALA A 556 33.07 -20.04 -3.12
CA ALA A 556 33.49 -21.21 -2.34
C ALA A 556 34.85 -21.77 -2.77
N GLU A 557 35.69 -22.17 -1.81
CA GLU A 557 37.01 -22.77 -2.06
C GLU A 557 37.34 -23.85 -1.02
N TYR A 558 38.22 -24.79 -1.37
CA TYR A 558 38.66 -25.84 -0.44
C TYR A 558 39.72 -25.35 0.55
N GLU A 559 39.80 -25.99 1.71
CA GLU A 559 40.88 -25.78 2.69
C GLU A 559 42.28 -26.00 2.07
N ASN A 560 43.28 -25.30 2.62
CA ASN A 560 44.69 -25.29 2.20
C ASN A 560 44.93 -24.82 0.75
N ARG A 561 44.12 -23.90 0.24
CA ARG A 561 44.31 -23.23 -1.04
C ARG A 561 44.73 -21.78 -0.82
N ARG A 562 45.62 -21.30 -1.69
CA ARG A 562 45.98 -19.88 -1.74
C ARG A 562 44.89 -19.13 -2.51
N VAL A 563 44.32 -18.11 -1.89
CA VAL A 563 43.33 -17.20 -2.48
C VAL A 563 43.88 -15.79 -2.44
N THR A 564 43.75 -15.06 -3.54
CA THR A 564 44.03 -13.62 -3.65
C THR A 564 42.74 -12.90 -3.90
N LEU A 565 42.42 -11.90 -3.07
CA LEU A 565 41.36 -10.94 -3.31
C LEU A 565 41.96 -9.70 -3.98
N SER A 566 41.42 -9.29 -5.12
CA SER A 566 41.85 -8.11 -5.86
C SER A 566 40.69 -7.13 -5.99
N VAL A 567 40.93 -5.86 -5.65
CA VAL A 567 39.93 -4.80 -5.74
C VAL A 567 40.12 -3.97 -7.00
N THR A 568 39.04 -3.83 -7.76
CA THR A 568 38.99 -2.96 -8.94
C THR A 568 38.02 -1.82 -8.69
N MET A 569 38.52 -0.59 -8.73
CA MET A 569 37.69 0.62 -8.64
C MET A 569 37.22 1.04 -10.04
N GLU A 570 35.96 1.43 -10.17
CA GLU A 570 35.39 1.84 -11.46
C GLU A 570 35.97 3.17 -11.95
N GLU A 571 36.34 4.06 -11.02
CA GLU A 571 36.95 5.36 -11.29
C GLU A 571 38.47 5.32 -11.10
N LYS A 572 39.22 5.97 -11.99
CA LYS A 572 40.68 6.12 -11.85
C LYS A 572 41.00 7.12 -10.74
N GLY A 573 41.74 6.68 -9.73
CA GLY A 573 42.20 7.51 -8.62
C GLY A 573 43.30 6.82 -7.82
N ASN A 574 43.92 7.56 -6.92
CA ASN A 574 44.78 6.97 -5.90
C ASN A 574 43.89 6.57 -4.71
N TYR A 575 44.05 5.34 -4.26
CA TYR A 575 43.22 4.77 -3.20
C TYR A 575 44.10 4.07 -2.17
N GLN A 576 43.62 4.08 -0.93
CA GLN A 576 44.16 3.26 0.15
C GLN A 576 43.16 2.17 0.52
N TYR A 577 43.66 0.95 0.68
CA TYR A 577 42.86 -0.25 0.92
C TYR A 577 43.22 -0.88 2.27
N GLN A 578 42.21 -1.20 3.07
CA GLN A 578 42.34 -1.99 4.30
C GLN A 578 41.46 -3.23 4.19
N PHE A 579 42.00 -4.40 4.47
CA PHE A 579 41.26 -5.66 4.47
C PHE A 579 41.03 -6.13 5.91
N SER A 580 39.79 -6.46 6.22
CA SER A 580 39.37 -7.08 7.47
C SER A 580 38.64 -8.39 7.19
N GLU A 581 38.86 -9.38 8.04
CA GLU A 581 38.19 -10.68 7.98
C GLU A 581 37.30 -10.84 9.22
N SER A 582 36.04 -11.21 8.99
CA SER A 582 35.11 -11.63 10.04
C SER A 582 34.82 -13.11 9.91
N PHE A 583 35.12 -13.84 10.99
CA PHE A 583 34.86 -15.28 11.11
C PHE A 583 34.22 -15.57 12.47
N LYS A 584 33.08 -16.27 12.47
CA LYS A 584 32.29 -16.58 13.68
C LYS A 584 31.98 -15.35 14.54
N GLY A 585 31.77 -14.20 13.91
CA GLY A 585 31.43 -12.94 14.59
C GLY A 585 32.60 -12.20 15.22
N ILE A 586 33.84 -12.66 15.03
CA ILE A 586 35.06 -11.95 15.45
C ILE A 586 35.70 -11.34 14.21
N GLU A 587 35.83 -10.01 14.19
CA GLU A 587 36.46 -9.25 13.12
C GLU A 587 37.93 -8.94 13.45
N LYS A 588 38.81 -9.16 12.48
CA LYS A 588 40.24 -8.88 12.60
C LYS A 588 40.75 -8.18 11.33
N ILE A 589 41.51 -7.11 11.52
CA ILE A 589 42.22 -6.45 10.41
C ILE A 589 43.36 -7.36 9.96
N VAL A 590 43.32 -7.78 8.70
CA VAL A 590 44.30 -8.69 8.08
C VAL A 590 45.31 -7.96 7.21
N GLN A 591 44.93 -6.80 6.65
CA GLN A 591 45.84 -5.86 5.97
C GLN A 591 45.44 -4.45 6.34
N LYS A 592 46.38 -3.66 6.89
CA LYS A 592 46.13 -2.24 7.21
C LYS A 592 46.14 -1.39 5.94
N TYR A 593 45.62 -0.17 6.03
CA TYR A 593 45.62 0.79 4.93
C TYR A 593 46.99 0.91 4.24
N GLY A 594 46.99 0.66 2.93
CA GLY A 594 48.12 0.80 2.03
C GLY A 594 47.67 0.94 0.57
N GLU A 595 48.61 1.14 -0.34
CA GLU A 595 48.33 1.26 -1.79
C GLU A 595 48.04 -0.08 -2.46
N ASP A 596 48.36 -1.19 -1.79
CA ASP A 596 48.14 -2.55 -2.29
C ASP A 596 46.65 -2.87 -2.33
N ASN A 597 46.10 -2.98 -3.53
CA ASN A 597 44.70 -3.34 -3.80
C ASN A 597 44.44 -4.85 -3.78
N GLU A 598 45.44 -5.64 -3.38
CA GLU A 598 45.36 -7.09 -3.31
C GLU A 598 45.70 -7.61 -1.91
N TYR A 599 45.04 -8.70 -1.50
CA TYR A 599 45.34 -9.44 -0.28
C TYR A 599 45.34 -10.95 -0.55
N SER A 600 46.43 -11.64 -0.23
CA SER A 600 46.57 -13.09 -0.39
C SER A 600 46.62 -13.82 0.95
N PHE A 601 45.87 -14.92 1.06
CA PHE A 601 45.85 -15.76 2.26
C PHE A 601 45.69 -17.26 1.90
N VAL A 602 45.81 -18.12 2.92
CA VAL A 602 45.58 -19.57 2.81
C VAL A 602 44.32 -19.95 3.59
N THR A 603 43.43 -20.74 2.99
CA THR A 603 42.15 -21.16 3.58
C THR A 603 42.34 -22.22 4.68
N GLU A 604 42.41 -21.84 5.95
CA GLU A 604 42.71 -22.78 7.05
C GLU A 604 41.49 -23.20 7.89
N ASN A 605 40.48 -22.32 8.04
CA ASN A 605 39.31 -22.58 8.88
C ASN A 605 38.09 -22.94 8.02
N LEU A 606 37.33 -23.96 8.43
CA LEU A 606 36.10 -24.37 7.74
C LEU A 606 34.91 -23.49 8.15
N GLY A 607 34.11 -23.09 7.16
CA GLY A 607 32.88 -22.31 7.37
C GLY A 607 32.82 -21.04 6.52
N GLU A 608 31.92 -20.13 6.88
CA GLU A 608 31.72 -18.85 6.18
C GLU A 608 32.68 -17.78 6.71
N HIS A 609 33.42 -17.19 5.79
CA HIS A 609 34.30 -16.05 6.00
C HIS A 609 33.73 -14.84 5.26
N THR A 610 33.70 -13.69 5.92
CA THR A 610 33.32 -12.42 5.28
C THR A 610 34.49 -11.47 5.32
N PHE A 611 34.93 -11.03 4.14
CA PHE A 611 36.00 -10.06 3.98
C PHE A 611 35.39 -8.69 3.70
N TYR A 612 35.85 -7.69 4.46
CA TYR A 612 35.53 -6.29 4.27
C TYR A 612 36.77 -5.59 3.72
N VAL A 613 36.59 -4.82 2.66
CA VAL A 613 37.65 -3.97 2.11
C VAL A 613 37.21 -2.52 2.21
N ASP A 614 37.82 -1.80 3.15
CA ASP A 614 37.61 -0.37 3.27
C ASP A 614 38.55 0.35 2.29
N VAL A 615 37.96 1.07 1.34
CA VAL A 615 38.68 1.86 0.35
C VAL A 615 38.47 3.33 0.66
N LYS A 616 39.57 4.10 0.66
CA LYS A 616 39.55 5.55 0.87
C LYS A 616 40.33 6.27 -0.22
N ASP A 617 39.79 7.36 -0.74
CA ASP A 617 40.50 8.22 -1.72
C ASP A 617 41.25 9.39 -1.04
N ASP A 618 42.05 10.10 -1.84
CA ASP A 618 42.79 11.30 -1.42
C ASP A 618 41.89 12.48 -0.99
N HIS A 619 40.61 12.44 -1.34
CA HIS A 619 39.61 13.47 -0.99
C HIS A 619 38.85 13.13 0.30
N GLY A 620 39.12 11.98 0.92
CA GLY A 620 38.51 11.54 2.16
C GLY A 620 37.17 10.81 2.00
N ASN A 621 36.75 10.50 0.77
CA ASN A 621 35.60 9.64 0.49
C ASN A 621 35.98 8.19 0.80
N SER A 622 35.03 7.41 1.31
CA SER A 622 35.27 6.01 1.65
C SER A 622 34.11 5.11 1.23
N THR A 623 34.42 3.89 0.82
CA THR A 623 33.46 2.83 0.57
C THR A 623 33.94 1.53 1.22
N THR A 624 33.02 0.64 1.55
CA THR A 624 33.35 -0.68 2.09
C THR A 624 32.77 -1.71 1.14
N LEU A 625 33.65 -2.52 0.55
CA LEU A 625 33.28 -3.63 -0.31
C LEU A 625 33.25 -4.92 0.51
N VAL A 626 32.33 -5.83 0.21
CA VAL A 626 32.12 -7.06 0.97
C VAL A 626 32.25 -8.27 0.05
N TYR A 627 33.04 -9.26 0.49
CA TYR A 627 33.20 -10.52 -0.21
C TYR A 627 32.93 -11.70 0.75
N HIS A 628 32.06 -12.62 0.33
CA HIS A 628 31.75 -13.82 1.10
C HIS A 628 32.46 -15.04 0.50
N LEU A 629 33.14 -15.81 1.36
CA LEU A 629 33.85 -17.02 1.00
C LEU A 629 33.43 -18.18 1.92
N GLU A 630 32.91 -19.26 1.34
CA GLU A 630 32.67 -20.51 2.05
C GLU A 630 33.87 -21.45 1.89
N VAL A 631 34.57 -21.74 2.99
CA VAL A 631 35.71 -22.68 3.00
C VAL A 631 35.19 -24.09 3.30
N LYS A 632 35.35 -24.99 2.32
CA LYS A 632 34.88 -26.38 2.39
C LYS A 632 36.00 -27.35 2.68
N LYS A 633 35.66 -28.42 3.40
CA LYS A 633 36.58 -29.53 3.61
C LYS A 633 36.85 -30.20 2.27
N ARG A 634 38.12 -30.50 1.99
CA ARG A 634 38.48 -31.17 0.75
C ARG A 634 37.85 -32.56 0.70
N PRO A 635 37.15 -32.96 -0.38
CA PRO A 635 36.67 -34.33 -0.53
C PRO A 635 37.89 -35.26 -0.55
N VAL A 636 37.90 -36.22 0.38
CA VAL A 636 38.80 -37.35 0.33
C VAL A 636 38.24 -38.26 -0.76
N ASN A 637 38.98 -38.46 -1.85
CA ASN A 637 38.61 -39.44 -2.86
C ASN A 637 38.50 -40.84 -2.26
#